data_AF-A0A963EN16-F1
#
_entry.id   AF-A0A963EN16-F1
#
_cell.length_a   1.000
_cell.length_b   1.000
_cell.length_c   1.000
_cell.angle_alpha   90.00
_cell.angle_beta   90.00
_cell.angle_gamma   90.00
#
_symmetry.space_group_name_H-M   'P 1'
#
loop_
_entity.id
_entity.type
_entity.pdbx_description
1 polymer ?
#
loop_
_entity_poly.entity_id
_entity_poly.type
_entity_poly.pdbx_seq_one_letter_code
_entity_poly.pdbx_strand_id
1 'polypeptide(L)'
;MNDSAPQQAQHATDSDQPAGELARLPKPPPRFLLHDSSLDLALVKPLCEDAAVSAVPWAERATLPAEARVFVYCGDEQVRDLALMALENRWEVGILPHPDARQAMTAMGVKGDVLGLLRHYLEAPVIQADAVTCNGELVFSSVVIGRVLALRPYDINRPQTARSLVTGALKGVGKLRLSPYKITTGKSRDIHLAALGMVAVGQTQSSLVGRAFSDELGIADGRVSVLAFAPRSVFNYLLFLLRLLWPTKIRLSRLPSSLTLLQSNRLTISAARGMEYLLDGKPVHANEMELAVLETRLRLLPGNALVLRRSDEARVVEKETVRLNHIPLDEAAKQLVNKNLPLFNHATEEEYRELFRALRDNATPTSTFQVLMVLSVLLALGGMYANSAPVIIGAMILAPLMSPIISLSMGLARTDAGLIRISLRTLAIGVGWALACALSVALFMPLEIPTAEMKARMSPTLLDLLVAVISGIAGAYANAKEDIAKSLAGVAIAVALVPPLSVVGIGLGWGDWEMAWGSGLLFVTNLVGIALAASATFLVLGFAPFKRARAGMGIALAIMLVISVPLSLSFSHLVLRDRILEHVPLGEIEVAGFPVTITAAEVTLGDPHLVRVQLSAAQTLTPQLVDELKQLISLRVGEPVVLDVQSNLRR
;
A
#
# COMPACT_ATOMS: atom_id res chain seq x y z
N MET A 1 -62.88 -29.95 -10.42
CA MET A 1 -63.31 -28.94 -9.44
C MET A 1 -62.39 -27.75 -9.57
N ASN A 2 -62.96 -26.65 -10.08
CA ASN A 2 -62.52 -25.25 -10.12
C ASN A 2 -61.17 -24.83 -10.72
N ASP A 3 -61.33 -24.21 -11.89
CA ASP A 3 -60.64 -23.02 -12.42
C ASP A 3 -60.29 -21.95 -11.38
N SER A 4 -59.18 -21.22 -11.60
CA SER A 4 -59.23 -19.81 -12.03
C SER A 4 -57.82 -19.20 -12.24
N ALA A 5 -57.59 -18.72 -13.46
CA ALA A 5 -56.48 -17.86 -13.87
C ALA A 5 -56.81 -16.38 -13.59
N PRO A 6 -55.81 -15.49 -13.43
CA PRO A 6 -56.05 -14.09 -13.07
C PRO A 6 -56.26 -13.17 -14.29
N GLN A 7 -57.02 -12.12 -14.01
CA GLN A 7 -57.64 -11.12 -14.89
C GLN A 7 -56.67 -10.29 -15.73
N GLN A 8 -57.04 -10.12 -17.01
CA GLN A 8 -56.61 -9.05 -17.89
C GLN A 8 -57.46 -7.79 -17.63
N ALA A 9 -56.80 -6.66 -17.36
CA ALA A 9 -57.44 -5.35 -17.30
C ALA A 9 -57.51 -4.74 -18.71
N GLN A 10 -58.73 -4.41 -19.12
CA GLN A 10 -59.09 -3.72 -20.35
C GLN A 10 -58.61 -2.25 -20.32
N HIS A 11 -57.92 -1.82 -21.37
CA HIS A 11 -57.83 -0.40 -21.72
C HIS A 11 -58.58 -0.16 -23.02
N ALA A 12 -59.52 0.78 -22.95
CA ALA A 12 -60.45 1.18 -23.98
C ALA A 12 -59.75 1.73 -25.23
N THR A 13 -60.28 1.33 -26.38
CA THR A 13 -60.12 1.94 -27.70
C THR A 13 -60.69 3.35 -27.70
N ASP A 14 -59.86 4.33 -28.02
CA ASP A 14 -60.30 5.62 -28.54
C ASP A 14 -59.52 5.89 -29.83
N SER A 15 -60.24 5.75 -30.94
CA SER A 15 -59.77 5.92 -32.31
C SER A 15 -60.31 7.24 -32.84
N ASP A 16 -59.51 8.30 -32.80
CA ASP A 16 -59.65 9.45 -33.71
C ASP A 16 -58.45 10.42 -33.57
N GLN A 17 -57.45 10.25 -34.44
CA GLN A 17 -56.52 11.33 -34.81
C GLN A 17 -56.20 11.22 -36.31
N PRO A 18 -56.20 12.34 -37.05
CA PRO A 18 -56.14 12.33 -38.51
C PRO A 18 -54.76 11.93 -39.02
N ALA A 19 -54.76 11.09 -40.05
CA ALA A 19 -53.59 10.76 -40.85
C ALA A 19 -53.02 12.03 -41.52
N GLY A 20 -51.79 12.42 -41.19
CA GLY A 20 -51.15 13.55 -41.87
C GLY A 20 -49.89 14.13 -41.24
N GLU A 21 -48.84 13.33 -41.04
CA GLU A 21 -47.45 13.79 -41.21
C GLU A 21 -46.50 12.58 -41.20
N LEU A 22 -46.14 12.09 -42.39
CA LEU A 22 -44.96 11.24 -42.55
C LEU A 22 -43.76 12.06 -42.07
N ALA A 23 -43.19 11.67 -40.92
CA ALA A 23 -41.95 12.21 -40.40
C ALA A 23 -40.90 12.24 -41.52
N ARG A 24 -40.62 13.43 -42.05
CA ARG A 24 -39.52 13.65 -42.99
C ARG A 24 -38.25 13.20 -42.26
N LEU A 25 -37.61 12.15 -42.76
CA LEU A 25 -36.27 11.76 -42.33
C LEU A 25 -35.40 13.04 -42.32
N PRO A 26 -34.70 13.35 -41.21
CA PRO A 26 -33.87 14.56 -41.14
C PRO A 26 -32.86 14.52 -42.29
N LYS A 27 -32.84 15.60 -43.09
CA LYS A 27 -31.88 15.74 -44.18
C LYS A 27 -30.47 15.67 -43.57
N PRO A 28 -29.56 14.82 -44.09
CA PRO A 28 -28.22 14.70 -43.52
C PRO A 28 -27.51 16.07 -43.54
N PRO A 29 -26.74 16.40 -42.49
CA PRO A 29 -26.06 17.69 -42.40
C PRO A 29 -25.12 17.88 -43.59
N PRO A 30 -24.98 19.12 -44.11
CA PRO A 30 -24.09 19.38 -45.22
C PRO A 30 -22.64 19.09 -44.80
N ARG A 31 -21.89 18.42 -45.68
CA ARG A 31 -20.56 17.88 -45.37
C ARG A 31 -19.47 18.72 -46.01
N PHE A 32 -18.48 19.12 -45.22
CA PHE A 32 -17.36 19.94 -45.68
C PHE A 32 -16.03 19.39 -45.21
N LEU A 33 -15.01 19.56 -46.05
CA LEU A 33 -13.62 19.28 -45.73
C LEU A 33 -12.88 20.61 -45.60
N LEU A 34 -12.61 21.03 -44.37
CA LEU A 34 -11.82 22.22 -44.08
C LEU A 34 -10.34 21.83 -44.08
N HIS A 35 -9.54 22.48 -44.92
CA HIS A 35 -8.13 22.12 -45.08
C HIS A 35 -7.21 23.34 -45.14
N ASP A 36 -5.96 23.16 -44.70
CA ASP A 36 -4.89 24.11 -45.00
C ASP A 36 -4.25 23.85 -46.38
N SER A 37 -3.21 24.61 -46.72
CA SER A 37 -2.52 24.52 -48.00
C SER A 37 -1.64 23.27 -48.17
N SER A 38 -1.45 22.48 -47.12
CA SER A 38 -0.57 21.29 -47.14
C SER A 38 -1.29 20.02 -47.65
N LEU A 39 -2.63 20.03 -47.72
CA LEU A 39 -3.41 18.91 -48.20
C LEU A 39 -3.33 18.78 -49.73
N ASP A 40 -2.96 17.58 -50.21
CA ASP A 40 -3.10 17.23 -51.62
C ASP A 40 -4.56 16.89 -51.95
N LEU A 41 -5.28 17.85 -52.53
CA LEU A 41 -6.68 17.71 -52.91
C LEU A 41 -6.90 16.61 -53.97
N ALA A 42 -5.93 16.29 -54.82
CA ALA A 42 -6.09 15.25 -55.83
C ALA A 42 -6.33 13.87 -55.20
N LEU A 43 -5.78 13.64 -54.01
CA LEU A 43 -5.89 12.38 -53.28
C LEU A 43 -7.28 12.18 -52.66
N VAL A 44 -7.96 13.26 -52.28
CA VAL A 44 -9.25 13.23 -51.57
C VAL A 44 -10.46 13.46 -52.49
N LYS A 45 -10.24 14.12 -53.63
CA LYS A 45 -11.27 14.51 -54.60
C LYS A 45 -12.25 13.38 -55.01
N PRO A 46 -11.81 12.15 -55.32
CA PRO A 46 -12.74 11.08 -55.72
C PRO A 46 -13.74 10.72 -54.62
N LEU A 47 -13.28 10.71 -53.36
CA LEU A 47 -14.13 10.41 -52.21
C LEU A 47 -15.03 11.60 -51.85
N CYS A 48 -14.54 12.82 -52.02
CA CYS A 48 -15.32 14.02 -51.80
C CYS A 48 -16.50 14.14 -52.79
N GLU A 49 -16.28 13.81 -54.06
CA GLU A 49 -17.34 13.81 -55.08
C GLU A 49 -18.39 12.72 -54.81
N ASP A 50 -17.96 11.50 -54.48
CA ASP A 50 -18.85 10.36 -54.19
C ASP A 50 -19.69 10.58 -52.91
N ALA A 51 -19.10 11.16 -51.86
CA ALA A 51 -19.76 11.37 -50.57
C ALA A 51 -20.43 12.75 -50.40
N ALA A 52 -20.49 13.56 -51.46
CA ALA A 52 -20.99 14.93 -51.49
C ALA A 52 -20.35 15.84 -50.40
N VAL A 53 -19.02 15.80 -50.30
CA VAL A 53 -18.22 16.60 -49.38
C VAL A 53 -17.56 17.75 -50.14
N SER A 54 -17.87 18.99 -49.77
CA SER A 54 -17.27 20.19 -50.37
C SER A 54 -15.96 20.56 -49.68
N ALA A 55 -14.85 20.64 -50.42
CA ALA A 55 -13.57 21.12 -49.89
C ALA A 55 -13.56 22.65 -49.77
N VAL A 56 -13.17 23.16 -48.60
CA VAL A 56 -13.12 24.59 -48.27
C VAL A 56 -11.74 24.91 -47.70
N PRO A 57 -11.02 25.92 -48.22
CA PRO A 57 -9.75 26.37 -47.65
C PRO A 57 -9.95 27.00 -46.26
N TRP A 58 -8.95 26.88 -45.37
CA TRP A 58 -8.97 27.48 -44.03
C TRP A 58 -9.32 28.98 -44.01
N ALA A 59 -8.88 29.73 -45.02
CA ALA A 59 -9.18 31.15 -45.16
C ALA A 59 -10.69 31.45 -45.25
N GLU A 60 -11.46 30.52 -45.82
CA GLU A 60 -12.90 30.64 -46.06
C GLU A 60 -13.74 29.94 -44.98
N ARG A 61 -13.14 29.50 -43.87
CA ARG A 61 -13.84 28.77 -42.78
C ARG A 61 -15.14 29.45 -42.27
N ALA A 62 -15.23 30.77 -42.36
CA ALA A 62 -16.40 31.55 -41.94
C ALA A 62 -17.61 31.40 -42.88
N THR A 63 -17.45 30.85 -44.08
CA THR A 63 -18.55 30.63 -45.05
C THR A 63 -19.34 29.35 -44.78
N LEU A 64 -18.85 28.49 -43.88
CA LEU A 64 -19.50 27.23 -43.53
C LEU A 64 -20.85 27.47 -42.82
N PRO A 65 -21.92 26.78 -43.23
CA PRO A 65 -23.24 26.96 -42.62
C PRO A 65 -23.30 26.36 -41.20
N ALA A 66 -24.26 26.82 -40.40
CA ALA A 66 -24.55 26.22 -39.10
C ALA A 66 -25.01 24.75 -39.23
N GLU A 67 -24.74 23.95 -38.20
CA GLU A 67 -25.07 22.51 -38.10
C GLU A 67 -24.46 21.66 -39.23
N ALA A 68 -23.35 22.12 -39.81
CA ALA A 68 -22.57 21.37 -40.78
C ALA A 68 -21.73 20.25 -40.15
N ARG A 69 -21.45 19.21 -40.93
CA ARG A 69 -20.45 18.19 -40.61
C ARG A 69 -19.11 18.60 -41.25
N VAL A 70 -18.10 18.85 -40.43
CA VAL A 70 -16.82 19.43 -40.85
C VAL A 70 -15.68 18.47 -40.54
N PHE A 71 -14.98 18.02 -41.57
CA PHE A 71 -13.75 17.25 -41.46
C PHE A 71 -12.56 18.21 -41.55
N VAL A 72 -11.65 18.18 -40.57
CA VAL A 72 -10.64 19.23 -40.39
C VAL A 72 -9.25 18.65 -40.62
N TYR A 73 -8.55 19.17 -41.62
CA TYR A 73 -7.14 18.91 -41.91
C TYR A 73 -6.34 20.19 -41.68
N CYS A 74 -6.01 20.47 -40.43
CA CYS A 74 -5.33 21.70 -39.98
C CYS A 74 -4.45 21.40 -38.75
N GLY A 75 -3.46 22.24 -38.47
CA GLY A 75 -2.61 22.12 -37.28
C GLY A 75 -3.31 22.45 -35.95
N ASP A 76 -2.69 22.09 -34.82
CA ASP A 76 -3.28 22.24 -33.47
C ASP A 76 -3.74 23.69 -33.14
N GLU A 77 -3.04 24.71 -33.64
CA GLU A 77 -3.44 26.13 -33.44
C GLU A 77 -4.73 26.49 -34.17
N GLN A 78 -4.84 26.09 -35.44
CA GLN A 78 -6.05 26.31 -36.24
C GLN A 78 -7.23 25.51 -35.67
N VAL A 79 -7.01 24.27 -35.23
CA VAL A 79 -8.06 23.47 -34.57
C VAL A 79 -8.57 24.19 -33.30
N ARG A 80 -7.70 24.92 -32.59
CA ARG A 80 -8.09 25.68 -31.39
C ARG A 80 -8.98 26.86 -31.73
N ASP A 81 -8.61 27.63 -32.76
CA ASP A 81 -9.43 28.73 -33.27
C ASP A 81 -10.78 28.24 -33.81
N LEU A 82 -10.80 27.05 -34.41
CA LEU A 82 -12.00 26.44 -34.94
C LEU A 82 -13.00 26.04 -33.85
N ALA A 83 -12.52 25.65 -32.67
CA ALA A 83 -13.37 25.07 -31.63
C ALA A 83 -14.48 26.02 -31.16
N LEU A 84 -14.19 27.32 -31.03
CA LEU A 84 -15.20 28.32 -30.67
C LEU A 84 -16.24 28.49 -31.77
N MET A 85 -15.82 28.57 -33.03
CA MET A 85 -16.76 28.61 -34.18
C MET A 85 -17.60 27.33 -34.27
N ALA A 86 -17.01 26.17 -33.99
CA ALA A 86 -17.71 24.89 -33.98
C ALA A 86 -18.77 24.82 -32.88
N LEU A 87 -18.50 25.42 -31.71
CA LEU A 87 -19.47 25.56 -30.63
C LEU A 87 -20.62 26.50 -31.02
N GLU A 88 -20.30 27.70 -31.51
CA GLU A 88 -21.29 28.71 -31.91
C GLU A 88 -22.21 28.21 -33.02
N ASN A 89 -21.63 27.58 -34.05
CA ASN A 89 -22.35 27.08 -35.22
C ASN A 89 -22.85 25.64 -35.06
N ARG A 90 -22.62 24.99 -33.91
CA ARG A 90 -23.01 23.60 -33.60
C ARG A 90 -22.53 22.58 -34.65
N TRP A 91 -21.31 22.75 -35.14
CA TRP A 91 -20.70 21.86 -36.12
C TRP A 91 -20.40 20.48 -35.54
N GLU A 92 -20.55 19.45 -36.37
CA GLU A 92 -20.07 18.09 -36.09
C GLU A 92 -18.63 17.96 -36.60
N VAL A 93 -17.65 17.96 -35.70
CA VAL A 93 -16.23 18.09 -36.06
C VAL A 93 -15.48 16.77 -35.97
N GLY A 94 -14.81 16.37 -37.06
CA GLY A 94 -13.85 15.26 -37.09
C GLY A 94 -12.46 15.72 -37.49
N ILE A 95 -11.42 15.25 -36.79
CA ILE A 95 -10.02 15.65 -37.04
C ILE A 95 -9.34 14.63 -37.96
N LEU A 96 -8.82 15.08 -39.09
CA LEU A 96 -8.04 14.24 -40.01
C LEU A 96 -6.55 14.19 -39.60
N PRO A 97 -5.81 13.13 -39.98
CA PRO A 97 -4.40 12.99 -39.61
C PRO A 97 -3.53 14.10 -40.22
N HIS A 98 -2.97 14.98 -39.39
CA HIS A 98 -2.15 16.12 -39.82
C HIS A 98 -0.84 16.17 -39.02
N PRO A 99 0.33 16.42 -39.66
CA PRO A 99 1.65 16.38 -38.99
C PRO A 99 1.78 17.31 -37.78
N ASP A 100 1.11 18.46 -37.84
CA ASP A 100 1.12 19.50 -36.79
C ASP A 100 -0.12 19.48 -35.88
N ALA A 101 -0.99 18.46 -35.98
CA ALA A 101 -2.20 18.30 -35.16
C ALA A 101 -2.05 17.20 -34.10
N ARG A 102 -0.87 17.09 -33.48
CA ARG A 102 -0.54 15.95 -32.61
C ARG A 102 -1.45 15.90 -31.38
N GLN A 103 -1.81 17.05 -30.82
CA GLN A 103 -2.65 17.13 -29.62
C GLN A 103 -4.10 16.78 -29.97
N ALA A 104 -4.65 17.40 -31.02
CA ALA A 104 -5.99 17.15 -31.49
C ALA A 104 -6.19 15.68 -31.94
N MET A 105 -5.24 15.12 -32.70
CA MET A 105 -5.28 13.71 -33.11
C MET A 105 -5.25 12.77 -31.91
N THR A 106 -4.41 13.07 -30.91
CA THR A 106 -4.30 12.21 -29.72
C THR A 106 -5.56 12.29 -28.86
N ALA A 107 -6.15 13.49 -28.70
CA ALA A 107 -7.39 13.70 -27.96
C ALA A 107 -8.57 12.98 -28.63
N MET A 108 -8.64 13.03 -29.97
CA MET A 108 -9.72 12.45 -30.77
C MET A 108 -9.51 10.97 -31.13
N GLY A 109 -8.40 10.35 -30.74
CA GLY A 109 -8.10 8.95 -31.04
C GLY A 109 -7.90 8.69 -32.54
N VAL A 110 -7.26 9.62 -33.25
CA VAL A 110 -7.03 9.56 -34.68
C VAL A 110 -5.79 8.74 -35.00
N LYS A 111 -5.93 7.66 -35.78
CA LYS A 111 -4.82 6.86 -36.32
C LYS A 111 -5.06 6.49 -37.78
N GLY A 112 -3.97 6.33 -38.52
CA GLY A 112 -4.00 5.90 -39.92
C GLY A 112 -3.87 7.06 -40.89
N ASP A 113 -4.41 6.87 -42.09
CA ASP A 113 -4.35 7.79 -43.23
C ASP A 113 -5.61 8.65 -43.35
N VAL A 114 -5.50 9.74 -44.12
CA VAL A 114 -6.58 10.72 -44.32
C VAL A 114 -7.82 10.08 -44.94
N LEU A 115 -7.65 9.24 -45.97
CA LEU A 115 -8.77 8.62 -46.67
C LEU A 115 -9.50 7.60 -45.81
N GLY A 116 -8.75 6.73 -45.12
CA GLY A 116 -9.32 5.74 -44.20
C GLY A 116 -10.17 6.40 -43.11
N LEU A 117 -9.67 7.49 -42.53
CA LEU A 117 -10.39 8.20 -41.47
C LEU A 117 -11.57 9.02 -42.00
N LEU A 118 -11.46 9.63 -43.18
CA LEU A 118 -12.57 10.33 -43.82
C LEU A 118 -13.75 9.39 -44.06
N ARG A 119 -13.49 8.16 -44.55
CA ARG A 119 -14.52 7.11 -44.70
C ARG A 119 -15.16 6.75 -43.36
N HIS A 120 -14.35 6.56 -42.32
CA HIS A 120 -14.85 6.30 -40.97
C HIS A 120 -15.81 7.42 -40.49
N TYR A 121 -15.47 8.68 -40.72
CA TYR A 121 -16.30 9.81 -40.29
C TYR A 121 -17.60 10.02 -41.06
N LEU A 122 -17.75 9.43 -42.25
CA LEU A 122 -19.03 9.45 -42.96
C LEU A 122 -20.10 8.67 -42.20
N GLU A 123 -19.72 7.61 -41.49
CA GLU A 123 -20.63 6.70 -40.78
C GLU A 123 -20.54 6.85 -39.25
N ALA A 124 -19.51 7.53 -38.73
CA ALA A 124 -19.28 7.67 -37.30
C ALA A 124 -20.45 8.40 -36.59
N PRO A 125 -20.90 7.89 -35.43
CA PRO A 125 -21.87 8.58 -34.60
C PRO A 125 -21.25 9.82 -33.97
N VAL A 126 -22.06 10.86 -33.80
CA VAL A 126 -21.64 12.09 -33.12
C VAL A 126 -21.69 11.86 -31.62
N ILE A 127 -20.62 12.23 -30.93
CA ILE A 127 -20.56 12.27 -29.47
C ILE A 127 -20.64 13.72 -29.00
N GLN A 128 -21.25 13.94 -27.83
CA GLN A 128 -21.21 15.24 -27.18
C GLN A 128 -20.10 15.24 -26.14
N ALA A 129 -19.33 16.32 -26.15
CA ALA A 129 -18.16 16.51 -25.33
C ALA A 129 -18.21 17.88 -24.67
N ASP A 130 -18.02 17.92 -23.36
CA ASP A 130 -17.83 19.19 -22.64
C ASP A 130 -16.57 19.90 -23.13
N ALA A 131 -16.69 21.19 -23.44
CA ALA A 131 -15.55 22.02 -23.81
C ALA A 131 -14.97 22.67 -22.55
N VAL A 132 -13.69 22.42 -22.27
CA VAL A 132 -12.99 22.99 -21.12
C VAL A 132 -12.07 24.10 -21.63
N THR A 133 -12.11 25.25 -20.97
CA THR A 133 -11.21 26.38 -21.24
C THR A 133 -10.27 26.62 -20.06
N CYS A 134 -9.08 27.13 -20.37
CA CYS A 134 -8.08 27.59 -19.43
C CYS A 134 -7.78 29.05 -19.76
N ASN A 135 -8.17 29.99 -18.89
CA ASN A 135 -8.08 31.44 -19.15
C ASN A 135 -8.68 31.86 -20.51
N GLY A 136 -9.76 31.20 -20.95
CA GLY A 136 -10.43 31.46 -22.23
C GLY A 136 -9.89 30.68 -23.42
N GLU A 137 -8.72 30.02 -23.32
CA GLU A 137 -8.22 29.13 -24.39
C GLU A 137 -8.74 27.70 -24.21
N LEU A 138 -9.12 27.03 -25.30
CA LEU A 138 -9.58 25.63 -25.24
C LEU A 138 -8.45 24.68 -24.81
N VAL A 139 -8.77 23.73 -23.93
CA VAL A 139 -7.90 22.63 -23.50
C VAL A 139 -8.22 21.37 -24.30
N PHE A 140 -7.26 20.85 -25.07
CA PHE A 140 -7.46 19.61 -25.83
C PHE A 140 -7.20 18.35 -25.02
N SER A 141 -6.14 18.37 -24.20
CA SER A 141 -5.67 17.19 -23.50
C SER A 141 -5.53 17.42 -22.01
N SER A 142 -4.67 18.35 -21.60
CA SER A 142 -4.43 18.53 -20.17
C SER A 142 -3.75 19.85 -19.85
N VAL A 143 -3.99 20.30 -18.62
CA VAL A 143 -3.25 21.41 -18.01
C VAL A 143 -2.39 20.88 -16.88
N VAL A 144 -1.06 21.00 -16.99
CA VAL A 144 -0.11 20.46 -16.00
C VAL A 144 0.55 21.59 -15.23
N ILE A 145 0.22 21.70 -13.94
CA ILE A 145 0.70 22.75 -13.04
C ILE A 145 1.88 22.23 -12.21
N GLY A 146 2.96 23.01 -12.16
CA GLY A 146 4.12 22.72 -11.32
C GLY A 146 5.03 21.60 -11.87
N ARG A 147 6.06 21.25 -11.09
CA ARG A 147 7.11 20.29 -11.48
C ARG A 147 6.76 18.89 -10.96
N VAL A 148 5.79 18.24 -11.61
CA VAL A 148 5.49 16.84 -11.33
C VAL A 148 6.34 15.97 -12.24
N LEU A 149 7.42 15.39 -11.70
CA LEU A 149 8.40 14.53 -12.40
C LEU A 149 7.78 13.32 -13.16
N ALA A 150 6.52 12.97 -12.88
CA ALA A 150 5.76 11.92 -13.58
C ALA A 150 4.88 12.42 -14.73
N LEU A 151 4.74 13.74 -14.90
CA LEU A 151 3.72 14.38 -15.72
C LEU A 151 4.26 15.45 -16.67
N ARG A 152 5.50 15.91 -16.45
CA ARG A 152 6.25 16.68 -17.45
C ARG A 152 7.26 15.76 -18.15
N PRO A 153 7.23 15.63 -19.49
CA PRO A 153 8.36 15.10 -20.26
C PRO A 153 9.65 15.80 -19.83
N TYR A 154 10.71 15.05 -19.52
CA TYR A 154 12.03 15.63 -19.26
C TYR A 154 12.55 16.39 -20.48
N ASP A 155 12.06 16.00 -21.65
CA ASP A 155 12.30 16.60 -22.96
C ASP A 155 10.97 16.55 -23.73
N ILE A 156 10.44 17.71 -24.11
CA ILE A 156 9.19 17.81 -24.90
C ILE A 156 9.35 17.09 -26.24
N ASN A 157 10.59 16.93 -26.73
CA ASN A 157 10.91 16.35 -28.02
C ASN A 157 11.21 14.84 -27.97
N ARG A 158 11.18 14.18 -26.80
CA ARG A 158 11.42 12.72 -26.69
C ARG A 158 10.28 12.01 -25.96
N PRO A 159 9.80 10.86 -26.48
CA PRO A 159 8.78 10.07 -25.81
C PRO A 159 9.29 9.52 -24.46
N GLN A 160 8.53 9.73 -23.40
CA GLN A 160 8.87 9.21 -22.07
C GLN A 160 8.81 7.68 -22.06
N THR A 161 9.89 7.03 -21.61
CA THR A 161 9.92 5.58 -21.34
C THR A 161 9.81 5.32 -19.83
N ALA A 162 9.33 4.14 -19.44
CA ALA A 162 9.25 3.74 -18.03
C ALA A 162 10.62 3.91 -17.29
N ARG A 163 11.72 3.55 -17.95
CA ARG A 163 13.09 3.71 -17.40
C ARG A 163 13.50 5.18 -17.21
N SER A 164 13.18 6.07 -18.14
CA SER A 164 13.50 7.50 -18.01
C SER A 164 12.71 8.15 -16.89
N LEU A 165 11.46 7.70 -16.66
CA LEU A 165 10.61 8.18 -15.57
C LEU A 165 11.17 7.79 -14.20
N VAL A 166 11.58 6.53 -14.02
CA VAL A 166 12.18 6.04 -12.76
C VAL A 166 13.52 6.72 -12.46
N THR A 167 14.41 6.80 -13.45
CA THR A 167 15.74 7.39 -13.26
C THR A 167 15.66 8.90 -12.97
N GLY A 168 14.73 9.62 -13.62
CA GLY A 168 14.46 11.02 -13.34
C GLY A 168 13.91 11.23 -11.93
N ALA A 169 12.95 10.40 -11.51
CA ALA A 169 12.37 10.45 -10.18
C ALA A 169 13.43 10.25 -9.09
N LEU A 170 14.30 9.23 -9.22
CA LEU A 170 15.35 8.92 -8.25
C LEU A 170 16.39 10.04 -8.10
N LYS A 171 16.81 10.68 -9.21
CA LYS A 171 17.77 11.79 -9.18
C LYS A 171 17.21 13.07 -8.53
N GLY A 172 15.88 13.23 -8.48
CA GLY A 172 15.20 14.44 -8.00
C GLY A 172 14.64 14.36 -6.58
N VAL A 173 14.68 13.19 -5.92
CA VAL A 173 13.98 12.93 -4.64
C VAL A 173 14.34 13.94 -3.54
N GLY A 174 15.62 14.27 -3.39
CA GLY A 174 16.10 15.20 -2.36
C GLY A 174 15.70 16.67 -2.57
N LYS A 175 15.11 17.01 -3.73
CA LYS A 175 14.70 18.37 -4.11
C LYS A 175 13.19 18.53 -4.19
N LEU A 176 12.41 17.52 -3.79
CA LEU A 176 10.95 17.58 -3.80
C LEU A 176 10.46 18.57 -2.74
N ARG A 177 9.76 19.62 -3.18
CA ARG A 177 9.20 20.68 -2.33
C ARG A 177 7.77 20.96 -2.73
N LEU A 178 6.87 20.98 -1.74
CA LEU A 178 5.48 21.37 -1.98
C LEU A 178 5.39 22.89 -2.14
N SER A 179 4.63 23.32 -3.14
CA SER A 179 4.28 24.71 -3.37
C SER A 179 2.86 24.99 -2.85
N PRO A 180 2.60 26.18 -2.29
CA PRO A 180 1.27 26.55 -1.81
C PRO A 180 0.37 26.93 -2.99
N TYR A 181 -0.85 26.42 -2.98
CA TYR A 181 -1.90 26.77 -3.95
C TYR A 181 -3.19 27.11 -3.20
N LYS A 182 -3.92 28.09 -3.72
CA LYS A 182 -5.31 28.36 -3.35
C LYS A 182 -6.19 27.91 -4.52
N ILE A 183 -7.18 27.08 -4.22
CA ILE A 183 -8.17 26.63 -5.20
C ILE A 183 -9.55 27.06 -4.75
N THR A 184 -10.28 27.72 -5.64
CA THR A 184 -11.67 28.16 -5.41
C THR A 184 -12.58 27.38 -6.35
N THR A 185 -13.59 26.70 -5.80
CA THR A 185 -14.59 25.96 -6.61
C THR A 185 -15.71 26.87 -7.10
N GLY A 186 -16.50 26.41 -8.08
CA GLY A 186 -17.67 27.13 -8.60
C GLY A 186 -18.70 27.52 -7.53
N LYS A 187 -18.76 26.79 -6.41
CA LYS A 187 -19.56 27.14 -5.21
C LYS A 187 -18.85 28.08 -4.23
N SER A 188 -17.82 28.81 -4.67
CA SER A 188 -17.03 29.75 -3.87
C SER A 188 -16.39 29.13 -2.61
N ARG A 189 -16.06 27.83 -2.66
CA ARG A 189 -15.34 27.16 -1.58
C ARG A 189 -13.83 27.35 -1.79
N ASP A 190 -13.18 28.04 -0.86
CA ASP A 190 -11.73 28.20 -0.84
C ASP A 190 -11.04 27.01 -0.17
N ILE A 191 -10.02 26.47 -0.84
CA ILE A 191 -9.21 25.34 -0.40
C ILE A 191 -7.74 25.74 -0.48
N HIS A 192 -7.06 25.79 0.66
CA HIS A 192 -5.62 26.03 0.73
C HIS A 192 -4.87 24.71 0.89
N LEU A 193 -4.03 24.38 -0.08
CA LEU A 193 -3.28 23.13 -0.10
C LEU A 193 -1.81 23.32 -0.46
N ALA A 194 -0.98 22.36 -0.09
CA ALA A 194 0.40 22.27 -0.55
C ALA A 194 0.58 21.05 -1.45
N ALA A 195 1.02 21.25 -2.69
CA ALA A 195 1.19 20.18 -3.68
C ALA A 195 2.54 20.29 -4.41
N LEU A 196 3.06 19.15 -4.89
CA LEU A 196 4.17 19.15 -5.86
C LEU A 196 3.72 19.72 -7.20
N GLY A 197 2.46 19.48 -7.53
CA GLY A 197 1.79 20.02 -8.70
C GLY A 197 0.45 19.34 -8.90
N MET A 198 -0.21 19.68 -10.00
CA MET A 198 -1.58 19.27 -10.28
C MET A 198 -1.75 19.03 -11.77
N VAL A 199 -2.71 18.18 -12.13
CA VAL A 199 -3.10 17.98 -13.53
C VAL A 199 -4.59 18.13 -13.63
N ALA A 200 -5.02 19.10 -14.43
CA ALA A 200 -6.37 19.11 -14.95
C ALA A 200 -6.41 18.13 -16.12
N VAL A 201 -7.20 17.08 -15.96
CA VAL A 201 -7.41 16.09 -17.02
C VAL A 201 -8.69 16.50 -17.75
N GLY A 202 -8.54 16.97 -18.98
CA GLY A 202 -9.65 17.02 -19.94
C GLY A 202 -9.71 15.70 -20.70
N GLN A 203 -10.93 15.21 -20.96
CA GLN A 203 -11.42 14.13 -21.87
C GLN A 203 -10.52 13.01 -22.43
N THR A 204 -9.26 12.85 -22.03
CA THR A 204 -8.25 12.19 -22.86
C THR A 204 -7.53 11.07 -22.13
N GLN A 205 -7.50 9.91 -22.79
CA GLN A 205 -6.68 8.75 -22.44
C GLN A 205 -5.21 8.91 -22.87
N SER A 206 -4.77 10.14 -23.16
CA SER A 206 -3.47 10.44 -23.75
C SER A 206 -2.36 10.55 -22.71
N SER A 207 -2.66 11.08 -21.52
CA SER A 207 -1.69 11.24 -20.44
C SER A 207 -1.50 9.93 -19.66
N LEU A 208 -0.27 9.67 -19.18
CA LEU A 208 0.06 8.50 -18.34
C LEU A 208 -0.85 8.42 -17.12
N VAL A 209 -1.17 9.57 -16.53
CA VAL A 209 -2.06 9.67 -15.38
C VAL A 209 -3.51 9.38 -15.77
N GLY A 210 -4.01 9.91 -16.90
CA GLY A 210 -5.34 9.57 -17.41
C GLY A 210 -5.52 8.07 -17.69
N ARG A 211 -4.51 7.40 -18.24
CA ARG A 211 -4.52 5.93 -18.47
C ARG A 211 -4.53 5.10 -17.20
N ALA A 212 -3.98 5.63 -16.11
CA ALA A 212 -3.85 4.91 -14.86
C ALA A 212 -5.17 4.79 -14.09
N PHE A 213 -6.20 5.59 -14.38
CA PHE A 213 -7.49 5.50 -13.69
C PHE A 213 -8.47 4.53 -14.37
N SER A 214 -9.19 3.73 -13.57
CA SER A 214 -10.21 2.78 -14.04
C SER A 214 -11.58 3.40 -14.22
N ASP A 215 -11.89 4.39 -13.38
CA ASP A 215 -13.18 5.06 -13.34
C ASP A 215 -13.06 6.26 -14.30
N GLU A 216 -13.95 6.32 -15.28
CA GLU A 216 -13.88 7.32 -16.35
C GLU A 216 -14.20 8.70 -15.80
N LEU A 217 -13.36 9.68 -16.14
CA LEU A 217 -13.74 11.09 -16.05
C LEU A 217 -14.72 11.31 -17.19
N GLY A 218 -15.96 11.68 -16.87
CA GLY A 218 -17.02 11.77 -17.86
C GLY A 218 -16.66 12.76 -18.97
N ILE A 219 -16.92 12.37 -20.22
CA ILE A 219 -16.72 13.23 -21.40
C ILE A 219 -17.83 14.30 -21.44
N ALA A 220 -18.98 14.03 -20.85
CA ALA A 220 -20.15 14.91 -20.85
C ALA A 220 -20.80 15.00 -19.45
N ASP A 221 -19.99 15.17 -18.40
CA ASP A 221 -20.47 15.22 -17.00
C ASP A 221 -20.61 16.65 -16.43
N GLY A 222 -20.28 17.67 -17.22
CA GLY A 222 -20.35 19.09 -16.90
C GLY A 222 -19.25 19.57 -15.95
N ARG A 223 -18.17 18.82 -15.75
CA ARG A 223 -17.16 19.12 -14.72
C ARG A 223 -15.73 18.99 -15.24
N VAL A 224 -14.88 19.94 -14.88
CA VAL A 224 -13.43 19.80 -15.02
C VAL A 224 -12.89 19.03 -13.82
N SER A 225 -11.97 18.10 -14.09
CA SER A 225 -11.37 17.24 -13.08
C SER A 225 -9.90 17.57 -12.86
N VAL A 226 -9.58 18.06 -11.66
CA VAL A 226 -8.22 18.39 -11.25
C VAL A 226 -7.73 17.36 -10.24
N LEU A 227 -6.62 16.72 -10.58
CA LEU A 227 -5.87 15.80 -9.72
C LEU A 227 -4.67 16.52 -9.12
N ALA A 228 -4.72 16.78 -7.83
CA ALA A 228 -3.61 17.38 -7.10
C ALA A 228 -2.70 16.29 -6.49
N PHE A 229 -1.40 16.41 -6.73
CA PHE A 229 -0.40 15.48 -6.21
C PHE A 229 0.39 16.11 -5.06
N ALA A 230 0.09 15.64 -3.84
CA ALA A 230 0.59 16.20 -2.59
C ALA A 230 1.10 15.09 -1.65
N PRO A 231 2.20 14.39 -2.01
CA PRO A 231 2.77 13.38 -1.13
C PRO A 231 3.32 14.03 0.14
N ARG A 232 3.00 13.45 1.30
CA ARG A 232 3.55 13.88 2.61
C ARG A 232 4.98 13.39 2.86
N SER A 233 5.48 12.46 2.04
CA SER A 233 6.82 11.88 2.19
C SER A 233 7.41 11.42 0.86
N VAL A 234 8.73 11.24 0.83
CA VAL A 234 9.46 10.59 -0.26
C VAL A 234 8.95 9.18 -0.51
N PHE A 235 8.66 8.42 0.55
CA PHE A 235 8.12 7.07 0.41
C PHE A 235 6.76 7.08 -0.30
N ASN A 236 5.85 8.00 0.05
CA ASN A 236 4.56 8.14 -0.63
C ASN A 236 4.73 8.53 -2.10
N TYR A 237 5.70 9.41 -2.39
CA TYR A 237 6.06 9.78 -3.75
C TYR A 237 6.54 8.57 -4.57
N LEU A 238 7.50 7.80 -4.05
CA LEU A 238 8.05 6.62 -4.72
C LEU A 238 7.01 5.52 -4.89
N LEU A 239 6.21 5.27 -3.86
CA LEU A 239 5.13 4.27 -3.91
C LEU A 239 4.08 4.64 -4.97
N PHE A 240 3.74 5.93 -5.09
CA PHE A 240 2.84 6.41 -6.13
C PHE A 240 3.44 6.21 -7.53
N LEU A 241 4.72 6.51 -7.73
CA LEU A 241 5.38 6.28 -9.01
C LEU A 241 5.43 4.81 -9.38
N LEU A 242 5.78 3.94 -8.42
CA LEU A 242 5.80 2.49 -8.63
C LEU A 242 4.41 1.98 -9.04
N ARG A 243 3.37 2.55 -8.43
CA ARG A 243 1.97 2.24 -8.77
C ARG A 243 1.57 2.71 -10.17
N LEU A 244 2.13 3.83 -10.66
CA LEU A 244 1.89 4.30 -12.04
C LEU A 244 2.53 3.37 -13.08
N LEU A 245 3.60 2.66 -12.73
CA LEU A 245 4.29 1.71 -13.60
C LEU A 245 3.65 0.33 -13.60
N TRP A 246 2.87 0.01 -12.57
CA TRP A 246 2.12 -1.25 -12.51
C TRP A 246 0.84 -1.17 -13.35
N PRO A 247 0.45 -2.21 -14.12
CA PRO A 247 -0.79 -2.24 -14.89
C PRO A 247 -2.09 -2.20 -14.07
N THR A 248 -2.03 -1.96 -12.76
CA THR A 248 -3.21 -1.88 -11.89
C THR A 248 -3.91 -0.54 -12.07
N LYS A 249 -5.16 -0.57 -12.53
CA LYS A 249 -5.97 0.65 -12.67
C LYS A 249 -6.38 1.21 -11.29
N ILE A 250 -6.38 2.54 -11.15
CA ILE A 250 -6.70 3.30 -9.94
C ILE A 250 -8.18 3.73 -9.99
N ARG A 251 -8.95 3.39 -8.97
CA ARG A 251 -10.34 3.86 -8.87
C ARG A 251 -10.40 5.28 -8.33
N LEU A 252 -11.19 6.17 -8.96
CA LEU A 252 -11.46 7.52 -8.45
C LEU A 252 -12.22 7.44 -7.10
N SER A 253 -12.95 6.35 -6.89
CA SER A 253 -13.60 6.05 -5.60
C SER A 253 -12.63 5.81 -4.44
N ARG A 254 -11.39 5.36 -4.70
CA ARG A 254 -10.35 5.07 -3.70
C ARG A 254 -8.99 5.58 -4.16
N LEU A 255 -8.76 6.87 -3.94
CA LEU A 255 -7.51 7.53 -4.32
C LEU A 255 -6.36 7.12 -3.37
N PRO A 256 -5.13 6.99 -3.89
CA PRO A 256 -3.93 6.90 -3.06
C PRO A 256 -3.79 8.12 -2.14
N SER A 257 -3.15 7.95 -0.98
CA SER A 257 -2.94 8.99 0.04
C SER A 257 -2.09 10.19 -0.41
N SER A 258 -1.51 10.14 -1.61
CA SER A 258 -0.74 11.22 -2.23
C SER A 258 -1.53 12.03 -3.25
N LEU A 259 -2.77 11.63 -3.56
CA LEU A 259 -3.61 12.24 -4.58
C LEU A 259 -4.91 12.80 -4.00
N THR A 260 -5.39 13.85 -4.64
CA THR A 260 -6.66 14.50 -4.34
C THR A 260 -7.40 14.77 -5.64
N LEU A 261 -8.72 14.61 -5.61
CA LEU A 261 -9.59 14.88 -6.76
C LEU A 261 -10.51 16.05 -6.43
N LEU A 262 -10.53 17.03 -7.32
CA LEU A 262 -11.42 18.17 -7.33
C LEU A 262 -12.19 18.18 -8.63
N GLN A 263 -13.52 18.14 -8.56
CA GLN A 263 -14.41 18.23 -9.71
C GLN A 263 -15.44 19.34 -9.48
N SER A 264 -15.46 20.30 -10.38
CA SER A 264 -16.41 21.41 -10.41
C SER A 264 -16.61 21.88 -11.86
N ASN A 265 -17.65 22.65 -12.13
CA ASN A 265 -17.85 23.31 -13.42
C ASN A 265 -16.83 24.46 -13.64
N ARG A 266 -16.36 25.05 -12.55
CA ARG A 266 -15.39 26.14 -12.55
C ARG A 266 -14.38 25.95 -11.42
N LEU A 267 -13.10 26.05 -11.72
CA LEU A 267 -12.01 25.99 -10.75
C LEU A 267 -11.03 27.11 -11.00
N THR A 268 -10.84 27.97 -10.01
CA THR A 268 -9.82 29.01 -10.05
C THR A 268 -8.65 28.60 -9.18
N ILE A 269 -7.44 28.58 -9.75
CA ILE A 269 -6.21 28.18 -9.08
C ILE A 269 -5.27 29.38 -9.06
N SER A 270 -4.79 29.75 -7.87
CA SER A 270 -3.83 30.84 -7.69
C SER A 270 -2.64 30.41 -6.84
N ALA A 271 -1.49 31.04 -7.10
CA ALA A 271 -0.25 30.83 -6.36
C ALA A 271 0.40 32.17 -6.02
N ALA A 272 0.85 32.35 -4.78
CA ALA A 272 1.36 33.63 -4.28
C ALA A 272 2.62 34.17 -5.00
N ARG A 273 3.34 33.33 -5.75
CA ARG A 273 4.56 33.70 -6.51
C ARG A 273 4.40 33.48 -8.02
N GLY A 274 3.16 33.39 -8.50
CA GLY A 274 2.88 32.92 -9.86
C GLY A 274 3.07 31.41 -10.00
N MET A 275 2.48 30.86 -11.06
CA MET A 275 2.55 29.44 -11.39
C MET A 275 2.90 29.25 -12.86
N GLU A 276 3.87 28.37 -13.11
CA GLU A 276 4.15 27.86 -14.44
C GLU A 276 3.30 26.60 -14.67
N TYR A 277 2.54 26.60 -15.76
CA TYR A 277 1.75 25.45 -16.18
C TYR A 277 1.99 25.14 -17.65
N LEU A 278 1.69 23.91 -18.06
CA LEU A 278 1.69 23.50 -19.46
C LEU A 278 0.24 23.41 -19.92
N LEU A 279 -0.14 24.19 -20.93
CA LEU A 279 -1.41 24.06 -21.64
C LEU A 279 -1.17 23.21 -22.88
N ASP A 280 -1.64 21.96 -22.86
CA ASP A 280 -1.39 20.98 -23.94
C ASP A 280 0.10 20.81 -24.30
N GLY A 281 0.98 21.03 -23.33
CA GLY A 281 2.44 20.95 -23.49
C GLY A 281 3.14 22.29 -23.78
N LYS A 282 2.40 23.37 -24.09
CA LYS A 282 2.95 24.71 -24.24
C LYS A 282 3.14 25.37 -22.86
N PRO A 283 4.34 25.85 -22.49
CA PRO A 283 4.56 26.50 -21.21
C PRO A 283 3.91 27.89 -21.16
N VAL A 284 3.14 28.13 -20.10
CA VAL A 284 2.47 29.40 -19.82
C VAL A 284 2.76 29.80 -18.36
N HIS A 285 2.84 31.10 -18.12
CA HIS A 285 3.02 31.66 -16.79
C HIS A 285 1.86 32.59 -16.45
N ALA A 286 1.21 32.38 -15.30
CA ALA A 286 0.17 33.25 -14.80
C ALA A 286 0.15 33.27 -13.26
N ASN A 287 -0.39 34.35 -12.68
CA ASN A 287 -0.62 34.43 -11.22
C ASN A 287 -1.88 33.68 -10.79
N GLU A 288 -2.85 33.65 -11.69
CA GLU A 288 -4.15 33.02 -11.52
C GLU A 288 -4.51 32.30 -12.82
N MET A 289 -5.14 31.15 -12.67
CA MET A 289 -5.57 30.31 -13.77
C MET A 289 -6.98 29.83 -13.50
N GLU A 290 -7.87 30.08 -14.44
CA GLU A 290 -9.27 29.67 -14.40
C GLU A 290 -9.50 28.51 -15.36
N LEU A 291 -10.06 27.43 -14.83
CA LEU A 291 -10.61 26.32 -15.62
C LEU A 291 -12.13 26.39 -15.59
N ALA A 292 -12.75 26.50 -16.74
CA ALA A 292 -14.20 26.58 -16.86
C ALA A 292 -14.73 25.63 -17.93
N VAL A 293 -15.78 24.89 -17.57
CA VAL A 293 -16.58 24.10 -18.53
C VAL A 293 -17.58 25.03 -19.18
N LEU A 294 -17.61 25.05 -20.51
CA LEU A 294 -18.60 25.81 -21.27
C LEU A 294 -19.97 25.13 -21.19
N GLU A 295 -21.04 25.93 -21.15
CA GLU A 295 -22.42 25.43 -21.10
C GLU A 295 -22.79 24.66 -22.38
N THR A 296 -22.20 25.04 -23.51
CA THR A 296 -22.42 24.38 -24.80
C THR A 296 -21.40 23.27 -25.01
N ARG A 297 -21.87 22.10 -25.45
CA ARG A 297 -21.03 20.94 -25.73
C ARG A 297 -20.57 20.93 -27.19
N LEU A 298 -19.33 20.51 -27.40
CA LEU A 298 -18.80 20.20 -28.71
C LEU A 298 -19.46 18.92 -29.24
N ARG A 299 -19.83 18.93 -30.52
CA ARG A 299 -20.28 17.76 -31.26
C ARG A 299 -19.10 17.20 -32.02
N LEU A 300 -18.57 16.06 -31.56
CA LEU A 300 -17.33 15.50 -32.06
C LEU A 300 -17.58 14.18 -32.79
N LEU A 301 -16.81 13.95 -33.86
CA LEU A 301 -16.74 12.67 -34.56
C LEU A 301 -15.52 11.91 -34.03
N PRO A 302 -15.72 10.84 -33.26
CA PRO A 302 -14.63 10.13 -32.59
C PRO A 302 -13.75 9.38 -33.60
N GLY A 303 -12.44 9.51 -33.47
CA GLY A 303 -11.48 8.80 -34.31
C GLY A 303 -11.54 7.28 -34.10
N ASN A 304 -11.03 6.53 -35.08
CA ASN A 304 -11.10 5.06 -35.12
C ASN A 304 -10.42 4.34 -33.94
N ALA A 305 -9.47 4.98 -33.25
CA ALA A 305 -8.79 4.42 -32.08
C ALA A 305 -9.35 4.95 -30.75
N LEU A 306 -10.37 5.81 -30.77
CA LEU A 306 -11.04 6.28 -29.57
C LEU A 306 -11.98 5.19 -29.04
N VAL A 307 -11.69 4.69 -27.85
CA VAL A 307 -12.53 3.67 -27.21
C VAL A 307 -13.69 4.36 -26.49
N LEU A 308 -14.85 4.38 -27.15
CA LEU A 308 -16.13 4.81 -26.57
C LEU A 308 -16.70 3.70 -25.68
N ARG A 309 -17.23 4.02 -24.50
CA ARG A 309 -17.78 3.01 -23.57
C ARG A 309 -19.20 3.38 -23.17
N ARG A 310 -20.06 2.36 -23.08
CA ARG A 310 -21.54 2.43 -22.94
C ARG A 310 -22.13 3.37 -21.87
N SER A 311 -21.33 3.96 -20.99
CA SER A 311 -21.75 4.94 -19.98
C SER A 311 -21.80 6.39 -20.47
N ASP A 312 -21.54 6.67 -21.75
CA ASP A 312 -21.54 8.01 -22.35
C ASP A 312 -22.95 8.66 -22.49
N GLU A 313 -24.00 8.05 -21.93
CA GLU A 313 -25.28 8.74 -21.76
C GLU A 313 -25.10 9.91 -20.79
N ALA A 314 -25.34 11.13 -21.30
CA ALA A 314 -25.23 12.40 -20.60
C ALA A 314 -26.04 12.46 -19.29
N ARG A 315 -25.49 11.92 -18.19
CA ARG A 315 -25.95 12.22 -16.84
C ARG A 315 -25.25 13.48 -16.37
N VAL A 316 -25.97 14.59 -16.37
CA VAL A 316 -25.53 15.84 -15.73
C VAL A 316 -25.42 15.57 -14.23
N VAL A 317 -24.19 15.50 -13.70
CA VAL A 317 -23.95 15.36 -12.27
C VAL A 317 -23.59 16.73 -11.71
N GLU A 318 -24.59 17.49 -11.25
CA GLU A 318 -24.38 18.84 -10.70
C GLU A 318 -23.59 18.87 -9.38
N LYS A 319 -23.39 17.72 -8.74
CA LYS A 319 -22.71 17.67 -7.44
C LYS A 319 -21.18 17.78 -7.63
N GLU A 320 -20.63 18.90 -7.16
CA GLU A 320 -19.18 19.06 -6.97
C GLU A 320 -18.62 17.91 -6.13
N THR A 321 -17.48 17.37 -6.55
CA THR A 321 -16.79 16.29 -5.85
C THR A 321 -15.43 16.80 -5.38
N VAL A 322 -15.26 16.89 -4.06
CA VAL A 322 -14.02 17.36 -3.42
C VAL A 322 -13.54 16.25 -2.50
N ARG A 323 -12.43 15.59 -2.86
CA ARG A 323 -11.83 14.48 -2.11
C ARG A 323 -10.42 14.84 -1.65
N LEU A 324 -10.34 15.46 -0.47
CA LEU A 324 -9.09 16.00 0.11
C LEU A 324 -8.41 15.03 1.09
N ASN A 325 -8.66 13.73 0.97
CA ASN A 325 -8.23 12.78 2.00
C ASN A 325 -6.70 12.72 2.09
N HIS A 326 -6.17 12.84 3.31
CA HIS A 326 -4.75 12.68 3.67
C HIS A 326 -3.75 13.67 3.03
N ILE A 327 -4.20 14.76 2.41
CA ILE A 327 -3.28 15.81 1.92
C ILE A 327 -3.04 16.88 2.99
N PRO A 328 -1.91 17.61 2.93
CA PRO A 328 -1.68 18.73 3.83
C PRO A 328 -2.54 19.93 3.42
N LEU A 329 -3.50 20.28 4.29
CA LEU A 329 -4.38 21.45 4.19
C LEU A 329 -3.98 22.49 5.23
N ASP A 330 -4.27 23.76 4.95
CA ASP A 330 -4.16 24.88 5.89
C ASP A 330 -2.85 24.89 6.71
N GLU A 331 -2.90 24.63 8.02
CA GLU A 331 -1.72 24.62 8.88
C GLU A 331 -0.71 23.52 8.52
N ALA A 332 -1.16 22.32 8.14
CA ALA A 332 -0.28 21.25 7.69
C ALA A 332 0.39 21.60 6.35
N ALA A 333 -0.32 22.31 5.47
CA ALA A 333 0.25 22.87 4.24
C ALA A 333 1.38 23.84 4.58
N LYS A 334 1.14 24.82 5.47
CA LYS A 334 2.14 25.81 5.89
C LYS A 334 3.41 25.15 6.46
N GLN A 335 3.29 24.05 7.19
CA GLN A 335 4.43 23.35 7.78
C GLN A 335 5.34 22.65 6.76
N LEU A 336 4.79 22.19 5.63
CA LEU A 336 5.51 21.44 4.60
C LEU A 336 5.94 22.31 3.40
N VAL A 337 5.30 23.45 3.20
CA VAL A 337 5.62 24.39 2.11
C VAL A 337 7.10 24.79 2.16
N ASN A 338 7.74 24.77 0.98
CA ASN A 338 9.15 25.13 0.77
C ASN A 338 10.20 24.30 1.55
N LYS A 339 9.78 23.27 2.30
CA LYS A 339 10.69 22.30 2.93
C LYS A 339 10.86 21.08 2.02
N ASN A 340 11.99 20.41 2.17
CA ASN A 340 12.18 19.12 1.52
C ASN A 340 11.23 18.10 2.14
N LEU A 341 10.63 17.26 1.31
CA LEU A 341 9.78 16.18 1.82
C LEU A 341 10.59 15.25 2.73
N PRO A 342 10.03 14.89 3.90
CA PRO A 342 10.67 13.90 4.77
C PRO A 342 10.68 12.51 4.12
N LEU A 343 11.60 11.65 4.55
CA LEU A 343 11.66 10.26 4.06
C LEU A 343 10.37 9.50 4.37
N PHE A 344 9.87 9.64 5.59
CA PHE A 344 8.64 9.03 6.09
C PHE A 344 7.61 10.09 6.48
N ASN A 345 6.33 9.72 6.41
CA ASN A 345 5.24 10.61 6.81
C ASN A 345 5.35 10.86 8.32
N HIS A 346 5.39 12.12 8.72
CA HIS A 346 5.41 12.50 10.13
C HIS A 346 3.97 12.61 10.63
N ALA A 347 3.71 12.06 11.81
CA ALA A 347 2.42 12.16 12.45
C ALA A 347 1.98 13.62 12.62
N THR A 348 0.70 13.91 12.37
CA THR A 348 0.12 15.20 12.73
C THR A 348 -0.03 15.31 14.26
N GLU A 349 -0.20 16.53 14.76
CA GLU A 349 -0.45 16.75 16.20
C GLU A 349 -1.73 16.05 16.68
N GLU A 350 -2.74 15.94 15.81
CA GLU A 350 -4.00 15.24 16.08
C GLU A 350 -3.80 13.72 16.14
N GLU A 351 -3.14 13.13 15.12
CA GLU A 351 -2.77 11.70 15.10
C GLU A 351 -1.94 11.34 16.33
N TYR A 352 -1.02 12.22 16.74
CA TYR A 352 -0.25 12.03 17.96
C TYR A 352 -1.12 12.03 19.22
N ARG A 353 -2.01 13.02 19.38
CA ARG A 353 -2.86 13.13 20.58
C ARG A 353 -3.78 11.93 20.74
N GLU A 354 -4.37 11.48 19.64
CA GLU A 354 -5.26 10.33 19.61
C GLU A 354 -4.52 9.03 19.98
N LEU A 355 -3.38 8.77 19.32
CA LEU A 355 -2.53 7.63 19.65
C LEU A 355 -2.05 7.69 21.10
N PHE A 356 -1.60 8.84 21.58
CA PHE A 356 -1.06 8.98 22.93
C PHE A 356 -2.12 8.75 24.00
N ARG A 357 -3.37 9.18 23.77
CA ARG A 357 -4.51 8.86 24.65
C ARG A 357 -4.77 7.36 24.68
N ALA A 358 -4.90 6.73 23.51
CA ALA A 358 -5.13 5.28 23.40
C ALA A 358 -4.02 4.47 24.09
N LEU A 359 -2.74 4.85 23.90
CA LEU A 359 -1.62 4.18 24.55
C LEU A 359 -1.60 4.39 26.07
N ARG A 360 -2.02 5.56 26.55
CA ARG A 360 -2.11 5.82 27.99
C ARG A 360 -3.20 4.98 28.64
N ASP A 361 -4.34 4.80 27.97
CA ASP A 361 -5.41 3.92 28.43
C ASP A 361 -4.96 2.44 28.42
N ASN A 362 -4.32 2.01 27.33
CA ASN A 362 -3.72 0.68 27.17
C ASN A 362 -2.61 0.36 28.20
N ALA A 363 -1.96 1.39 28.75
CA ALA A 363 -0.94 1.22 29.77
C ALA A 363 -1.53 0.88 31.14
N THR A 364 -2.84 1.10 31.37
CA THR A 364 -3.45 0.90 32.68
C THR A 364 -3.84 -0.56 32.93
N PRO A 365 -3.60 -1.11 34.13
CA PRO A 365 -3.94 -2.49 34.44
C PRO A 365 -5.44 -2.59 34.77
N THR A 366 -6.26 -2.96 33.78
CA THR A 366 -7.70 -3.17 33.97
C THR A 366 -8.02 -4.57 34.52
N SER A 367 -9.23 -4.76 35.05
CA SER A 367 -9.69 -6.09 35.46
C SER A 367 -9.75 -7.05 34.27
N THR A 368 -10.18 -6.56 33.10
CA THR A 368 -10.19 -7.34 31.85
C THR A 368 -8.79 -7.81 31.47
N PHE A 369 -7.78 -6.94 31.57
CA PHE A 369 -6.39 -7.32 31.35
C PHE A 369 -5.97 -8.50 32.25
N GLN A 370 -6.28 -8.44 33.55
CA GLN A 370 -5.89 -9.49 34.49
C GLN A 370 -6.59 -10.83 34.20
N VAL A 371 -7.90 -10.80 33.92
CA VAL A 371 -8.66 -12.00 33.57
C VAL A 371 -8.11 -12.64 32.28
N LEU A 372 -7.88 -11.83 31.24
CA LEU A 372 -7.32 -12.34 29.99
C LEU A 372 -5.90 -12.89 30.16
N MET A 373 -5.08 -12.27 31.02
CA MET A 373 -3.75 -12.80 31.37
C MET A 373 -3.84 -14.19 32.01
N VAL A 374 -4.71 -14.37 33.00
CA VAL A 374 -4.88 -15.67 33.68
C VAL A 374 -5.40 -16.73 32.71
N LEU A 375 -6.43 -16.41 31.92
CA LEU A 375 -6.98 -17.35 30.94
C LEU A 375 -5.96 -17.73 29.85
N SER A 376 -5.18 -16.76 29.36
CA SER A 376 -4.11 -17.00 28.39
C SER A 376 -3.05 -17.94 28.96
N VAL A 377 -2.65 -17.75 30.22
CA VAL A 377 -1.66 -18.60 30.88
C VAL A 377 -2.20 -20.02 31.11
N LEU A 378 -3.45 -20.16 31.55
CA LEU A 378 -4.08 -21.48 31.70
C LEU A 378 -4.15 -22.24 30.37
N LEU A 379 -4.51 -21.55 29.28
CA LEU A 379 -4.54 -22.13 27.95
C LEU A 379 -3.12 -22.50 27.47
N ALA A 380 -2.14 -21.64 27.74
CA ALA A 380 -0.74 -21.93 27.43
C ALA A 380 -0.26 -23.17 28.19
N LEU A 381 -0.50 -23.27 29.50
CA LEU A 381 -0.16 -24.44 30.31
C LEU A 381 -0.79 -25.72 29.73
N GLY A 382 -2.08 -25.69 29.40
CA GLY A 382 -2.76 -26.80 28.74
C GLY A 382 -2.08 -27.20 27.43
N GLY A 383 -1.72 -26.22 26.59
CA GLY A 383 -0.97 -26.46 25.35
C GLY A 383 0.43 -27.01 25.57
N MET A 384 1.14 -26.56 26.62
CA MET A 384 2.49 -27.03 26.95
C MET A 384 2.48 -28.47 27.46
N TYR A 385 1.57 -28.80 28.38
CA TYR A 385 1.41 -30.18 28.88
C TYR A 385 0.87 -31.13 27.81
N ALA A 386 -0.02 -30.66 26.93
CA ALA A 386 -0.53 -31.44 25.81
C ALA A 386 0.42 -31.48 24.60
N ASN A 387 1.57 -30.79 24.66
CA ASN A 387 2.53 -30.65 23.56
C ASN A 387 1.86 -30.21 22.23
N SER A 388 0.97 -29.20 22.30
CA SER A 388 0.11 -28.77 21.19
C SER A 388 0.37 -27.33 20.78
N ALA A 389 1.16 -27.15 19.72
CA ALA A 389 1.47 -25.83 19.14
C ALA A 389 0.23 -24.97 18.81
N PRO A 390 -0.87 -25.49 18.21
CA PRO A 390 -2.05 -24.68 17.92
C PRO A 390 -2.71 -24.07 19.16
N VAL A 391 -2.76 -24.82 20.26
CA VAL A 391 -3.32 -24.33 21.54
C VAL A 391 -2.45 -23.23 22.13
N ILE A 392 -1.12 -23.41 22.05
CA ILE A 392 -0.15 -22.41 22.50
C ILE A 392 -0.27 -21.13 21.68
N ILE A 393 -0.43 -21.24 20.35
CA ILE A 393 -0.70 -20.07 19.50
C ILE A 393 -1.99 -19.39 19.94
N GLY A 394 -3.08 -20.14 20.16
CA GLY A 394 -4.35 -19.60 20.66
C GLY A 394 -4.21 -18.83 21.99
N ALA A 395 -3.38 -19.32 22.90
CA ALA A 395 -3.05 -18.62 24.14
C ALA A 395 -2.35 -17.28 23.90
N MET A 396 -1.44 -17.21 22.92
CA MET A 396 -0.74 -15.98 22.54
C MET A 396 -1.66 -14.93 21.94
N ILE A 397 -2.73 -15.35 21.23
CA ILE A 397 -3.76 -14.43 20.69
C ILE A 397 -4.54 -13.75 21.82
N LEU A 398 -4.84 -14.50 22.89
CA LEU A 398 -5.63 -14.00 24.02
C LEU A 398 -4.85 -13.04 24.91
N ALA A 399 -3.51 -13.12 24.89
CA ALA A 399 -2.62 -12.42 25.80
C ALA A 399 -2.63 -10.89 25.62
N PRO A 400 -3.01 -10.10 26.63
CA PRO A 400 -3.07 -8.64 26.50
C PRO A 400 -1.72 -7.93 26.72
N LEU A 401 -0.59 -8.65 26.82
CA LEU A 401 0.72 -8.05 27.13
C LEU A 401 1.20 -7.04 26.08
N MET A 402 0.76 -7.15 24.82
CA MET A 402 1.22 -6.23 23.77
C MET A 402 0.83 -4.78 24.05
N SER A 403 -0.36 -4.54 24.60
CA SER A 403 -0.85 -3.20 24.91
C SER A 403 0.12 -2.39 25.80
N PRO A 404 0.48 -2.84 27.01
CA PRO A 404 1.44 -2.12 27.85
C PRO A 404 2.87 -2.11 27.29
N ILE A 405 3.28 -3.06 26.44
CA ILE A 405 4.61 -3.03 25.80
C ILE A 405 4.69 -1.90 24.76
N ILE A 406 3.67 -1.76 23.91
CA ILE A 406 3.63 -0.68 22.92
C ILE A 406 3.54 0.69 23.63
N SER A 407 2.78 0.78 24.72
CA SER A 407 2.74 1.99 25.56
C SER A 407 4.09 2.31 26.22
N LEU A 408 4.80 1.29 26.73
CA LEU A 408 6.16 1.43 27.23
C LEU A 408 7.11 1.97 26.15
N SER A 409 7.00 1.43 24.93
CA SER A 409 7.82 1.82 23.77
C SER A 409 7.66 3.29 23.41
N MET A 410 6.42 3.79 23.44
CA MET A 410 6.11 5.19 23.23
C MET A 410 6.63 6.08 24.38
N GLY A 411 6.49 5.60 25.62
CA GLY A 411 7.09 6.24 26.79
C GLY A 411 8.60 6.38 26.67
N LEU A 412 9.30 5.32 26.22
CA LEU A 412 10.74 5.34 25.93
C LEU A 412 11.09 6.31 24.80
N ALA A 413 10.32 6.30 23.70
CA ALA A 413 10.56 7.15 22.54
C ALA A 413 10.49 8.64 22.90
N ARG A 414 9.56 9.01 23.78
CA ARG A 414 9.36 10.39 24.24
C ARG A 414 10.05 10.73 25.56
N THR A 415 10.66 9.75 26.23
CA THR A 415 11.21 9.89 27.59
C THR A 415 10.15 10.40 28.58
N ASP A 416 8.92 9.85 28.48
CA ASP A 416 7.82 10.16 29.40
C ASP A 416 7.84 9.19 30.59
N ALA A 417 8.38 9.67 31.72
CA ALA A 417 8.53 8.87 32.93
C ALA A 417 7.18 8.37 33.51
N GLY A 418 6.09 9.12 33.31
CA GLY A 418 4.76 8.73 33.78
C GLY A 418 4.24 7.52 33.01
N LEU A 419 4.32 7.58 31.67
CA LEU A 419 3.90 6.48 30.81
C LEU A 419 4.78 5.25 30.97
N ILE A 420 6.10 5.43 31.11
CA ILE A 420 7.05 4.33 31.40
C ILE A 420 6.68 3.63 32.71
N ARG A 421 6.47 4.39 33.79
CA ARG A 421 6.17 3.83 35.12
C ARG A 421 4.85 3.06 35.15
N ILE A 422 3.79 3.61 34.54
CA ILE A 422 2.49 2.95 34.47
C ILE A 422 2.58 1.67 33.63
N SER A 423 3.23 1.73 32.46
CA SER A 423 3.40 0.57 31.59
C SER A 423 4.22 -0.55 32.25
N LEU A 424 5.35 -0.21 32.89
CA LEU A 424 6.16 -1.16 33.65
C LEU A 424 5.40 -1.78 34.82
N ARG A 425 4.58 -0.98 35.54
CA ARG A 425 3.73 -1.50 36.61
C ARG A 425 2.72 -2.51 36.08
N THR A 426 2.08 -2.21 34.96
CA THR A 426 1.11 -3.12 34.33
C THR A 426 1.76 -4.40 33.82
N LEU A 427 2.96 -4.30 33.23
CA LEU A 427 3.76 -5.46 32.86
C LEU A 427 4.13 -6.31 34.08
N ALA A 428 4.59 -5.69 35.16
CA ALA A 428 4.93 -6.40 36.39
C ALA A 428 3.70 -7.12 37.00
N ILE A 429 2.52 -6.49 36.98
CA ILE A 429 1.27 -7.13 37.43
C ILE A 429 0.91 -8.32 36.53
N GLY A 430 0.98 -8.17 35.20
CA GLY A 430 0.71 -9.26 34.26
C GLY A 430 1.69 -10.42 34.41
N VAL A 431 2.98 -10.11 34.56
CA VAL A 431 4.04 -11.10 34.82
C VAL A 431 3.81 -11.81 36.15
N GLY A 432 3.47 -11.07 37.20
CA GLY A 432 3.16 -11.62 38.51
C GLY A 432 1.99 -12.60 38.47
N TRP A 433 0.89 -12.23 37.81
CA TRP A 433 -0.27 -13.12 37.63
C TRP A 433 0.07 -14.37 36.82
N ALA A 434 0.83 -14.22 35.74
CA ALA A 434 1.23 -15.34 34.91
C ALA A 434 2.13 -16.32 35.66
N LEU A 435 3.15 -15.83 36.36
CA LEU A 435 4.04 -16.65 37.17
C LEU A 435 3.29 -17.32 38.33
N ALA A 436 2.46 -16.58 39.06
CA ALA A 436 1.69 -17.13 40.18
C ALA A 436 0.75 -18.26 39.71
N CYS A 437 0.07 -18.06 38.58
CA CYS A 437 -0.83 -19.07 38.00
C CYS A 437 -0.07 -20.30 37.50
N ALA A 438 0.99 -20.09 36.70
CA ALA A 438 1.80 -21.18 36.16
C ALA A 438 2.50 -21.99 37.26
N LEU A 439 3.08 -21.32 38.25
CA LEU A 439 3.68 -21.94 39.42
C LEU A 439 2.65 -22.77 40.20
N SER A 440 1.48 -22.19 40.47
CA SER A 440 0.42 -22.88 41.21
C SER A 440 -0.02 -24.15 40.49
N VAL A 441 -0.29 -24.07 39.17
CA VAL A 441 -0.67 -25.25 38.38
C VAL A 441 0.45 -26.29 38.36
N ALA A 442 1.71 -25.88 38.17
CA ALA A 442 2.84 -26.80 38.14
C ALA A 442 3.03 -27.54 39.47
N LEU A 443 2.84 -26.87 40.61
CA LEU A 443 2.93 -27.50 41.95
C LEU A 443 1.84 -28.57 42.18
N PHE A 444 0.66 -28.41 41.60
CA PHE A 444 -0.44 -29.37 41.73
C PHE A 444 -0.46 -30.43 40.63
N MET A 445 0.35 -30.30 39.58
CA MET A 445 0.37 -31.19 38.43
C MET A 445 1.47 -32.26 38.60
N PRO A 446 1.13 -33.56 38.72
CA PRO A 446 2.11 -34.64 38.96
C PRO A 446 2.87 -35.08 37.70
N LEU A 447 3.09 -34.16 36.74
CA LEU A 447 3.75 -34.42 35.47
C LEU A 447 5.02 -33.56 35.37
N GLU A 448 6.18 -34.17 35.59
CA GLU A 448 7.49 -33.48 35.59
C GLU A 448 8.34 -33.81 34.34
N ILE A 449 7.71 -34.34 33.28
CA ILE A 449 8.42 -34.70 32.05
C ILE A 449 8.33 -33.52 31.07
N PRO A 450 9.45 -32.85 30.71
CA PRO A 450 9.44 -31.71 29.81
C PRO A 450 9.04 -32.13 28.39
N THR A 451 8.00 -31.49 27.86
CA THR A 451 7.51 -31.71 26.48
C THR A 451 8.41 -31.03 25.44
N ALA A 452 8.25 -31.37 24.17
CA ALA A 452 9.04 -30.75 23.09
C ALA A 452 8.80 -29.24 23.01
N GLU A 453 7.54 -28.81 23.19
CA GLU A 453 7.18 -27.40 23.25
C GLU A 453 7.85 -26.67 24.43
N MET A 454 7.96 -27.29 25.60
CA MET A 454 8.70 -26.73 26.75
C MET A 454 10.19 -26.61 26.43
N LYS A 455 10.81 -27.69 25.92
CA LYS A 455 12.24 -27.73 25.58
C LYS A 455 12.62 -26.66 24.55
N ALA A 456 11.78 -26.44 23.54
CA ALA A 456 12.01 -25.43 22.50
C ALA A 456 12.12 -24.00 23.05
N ARG A 457 11.62 -23.73 24.27
CA ARG A 457 11.63 -22.40 24.90
C ARG A 457 12.71 -22.22 25.96
N MET A 458 13.45 -23.27 26.29
CA MET A 458 14.57 -23.21 27.24
C MET A 458 15.86 -22.71 26.59
N SER A 459 15.97 -22.80 25.26
CA SER A 459 17.19 -22.49 24.52
C SER A 459 17.00 -21.27 23.62
N PRO A 460 17.09 -20.05 24.16
CA PRO A 460 16.86 -18.83 23.38
C PRO A 460 17.93 -18.62 22.30
N THR A 461 17.52 -18.11 21.15
CA THR A 461 18.38 -17.89 19.98
C THR A 461 18.35 -16.44 19.48
N LEU A 462 19.31 -16.08 18.61
CA LEU A 462 19.28 -14.79 17.91
C LEU A 462 18.08 -14.65 16.96
N LEU A 463 17.51 -15.77 16.48
CA LEU A 463 16.33 -15.77 15.63
C LEU A 463 15.09 -15.31 16.41
N ASP A 464 14.97 -15.71 17.68
CA ASP A 464 13.89 -15.25 18.56
C ASP A 464 13.92 -13.73 18.72
N LEU A 465 15.12 -13.17 18.91
CA LEU A 465 15.32 -11.72 18.97
C LEU A 465 14.92 -11.01 17.66
N LEU A 466 15.25 -11.60 16.50
CA LEU A 466 14.82 -11.05 15.21
C LEU A 466 13.30 -11.03 15.08
N VAL A 467 12.63 -12.11 15.47
CA VAL A 467 11.15 -12.19 15.49
C VAL A 467 10.56 -11.15 16.45
N ALA A 468 11.17 -10.95 17.61
CA ALA A 468 10.77 -9.92 18.57
C ALA A 468 10.91 -8.50 17.99
N VAL A 469 12.02 -8.21 17.31
CA VAL A 469 12.24 -6.91 16.65
C VAL A 469 11.18 -6.67 15.56
N ILE A 470 10.93 -7.65 14.69
CA ILE A 470 9.90 -7.54 13.64
C ILE A 470 8.52 -7.34 14.26
N SER A 471 8.20 -8.06 15.34
CA SER A 471 6.94 -7.95 16.07
C SER A 471 6.77 -6.55 16.69
N GLY A 472 7.84 -5.96 17.24
CA GLY A 472 7.83 -4.59 17.74
C GLY A 472 7.57 -3.55 16.65
N ILE A 473 8.22 -3.69 15.48
CA ILE A 473 7.97 -2.82 14.33
C ILE A 473 6.51 -2.93 13.87
N ALA A 474 6.01 -4.16 13.70
CA ALA A 474 4.65 -4.42 13.28
C ALA A 474 3.62 -3.86 14.28
N GLY A 475 3.82 -4.10 15.58
CA GLY A 475 2.96 -3.61 16.65
C GLY A 475 2.89 -2.09 16.71
N ALA A 476 4.04 -1.40 16.64
CA ALA A 476 4.07 0.07 16.62
C ALA A 476 3.44 0.64 15.35
N TYR A 477 3.74 0.07 14.18
CA TYR A 477 3.18 0.53 12.90
C TYR A 477 1.66 0.35 12.84
N ALA A 478 1.15 -0.79 13.32
CA ALA A 478 -0.28 -1.06 13.37
C ALA A 478 -1.02 -0.11 14.30
N ASN A 479 -0.49 0.14 15.51
CA ASN A 479 -1.10 1.10 16.45
C ASN A 479 -1.02 2.53 15.93
N ALA A 480 0.03 2.89 15.18
CA ALA A 480 0.19 4.20 14.58
C ALA A 480 -0.75 4.48 13.38
N LYS A 481 -1.45 3.46 12.87
CA LYS A 481 -2.33 3.56 11.69
C LYS A 481 -3.70 2.94 11.99
N GLU A 482 -4.70 3.80 12.20
CA GLU A 482 -6.05 3.40 12.60
C GLU A 482 -6.68 2.34 11.67
N ASP A 483 -6.50 2.50 10.35
CA ASP A 483 -6.99 1.55 9.33
C ASP A 483 -6.38 0.15 9.47
N ILE A 484 -5.11 0.10 9.90
CA ILE A 484 -4.36 -1.14 10.07
C ILE A 484 -4.68 -1.74 11.44
N ALA A 485 -4.79 -0.93 12.50
CA ALA A 485 -5.18 -1.38 13.83
C ALA A 485 -6.51 -2.16 13.81
N LYS A 486 -7.51 -1.66 13.06
CA LYS A 486 -8.82 -2.33 12.89
C LYS A 486 -8.71 -3.66 12.16
N SER A 487 -7.82 -3.78 11.17
CA SER A 487 -7.60 -5.02 10.42
C SER A 487 -6.72 -6.03 11.18
N LEU A 488 -5.77 -5.56 11.98
CA LEU A 488 -4.87 -6.42 12.76
C LEU A 488 -5.52 -6.95 14.04
N ALA A 489 -6.61 -6.34 14.52
CA ALA A 489 -7.43 -6.91 15.58
C ALA A 489 -7.90 -8.35 15.26
N GLY A 490 -8.01 -8.71 13.96
CA GLY A 490 -8.28 -10.07 13.50
C GLY A 490 -7.05 -10.92 13.17
N VAL A 491 -5.88 -10.32 12.96
CA VAL A 491 -4.60 -11.01 12.73
C VAL A 491 -3.80 -10.89 14.00
N ALA A 492 -4.09 -11.79 14.94
CA ALA A 492 -3.45 -11.87 16.22
C ALA A 492 -1.93 -11.63 16.10
N ILE A 493 -1.45 -10.55 16.73
CA ILE A 493 -0.01 -10.33 16.89
C ILE A 493 0.43 -11.32 17.96
N ALA A 494 0.57 -12.59 17.57
CA ALA A 494 0.92 -13.70 18.44
C ALA A 494 2.38 -13.52 18.84
N VAL A 495 2.59 -12.84 19.96
CA VAL A 495 3.93 -12.58 20.47
C VAL A 495 4.36 -13.68 21.42
N ALA A 496 5.59 -14.18 21.25
CA ALA A 496 6.23 -15.25 21.99
C ALA A 496 6.57 -14.92 23.45
N LEU A 497 5.68 -14.24 24.20
CA LEU A 497 5.94 -13.84 25.58
C LEU A 497 5.23 -14.72 26.61
N VAL A 498 3.95 -15.07 26.40
CA VAL A 498 3.22 -15.90 27.37
C VAL A 498 3.80 -17.30 27.47
N PRO A 499 4.09 -18.03 26.37
CA PRO A 499 4.58 -19.39 26.50
C PRO A 499 5.93 -19.50 27.23
N PRO A 500 6.95 -18.66 26.96
CA PRO A 500 8.16 -18.67 27.77
C PRO A 500 7.89 -18.34 29.24
N LEU A 501 6.99 -17.39 29.51
CA LEU A 501 6.64 -17.04 30.89
C LEU A 501 5.93 -18.19 31.63
N SER A 502 5.10 -18.98 30.95
CA SER A 502 4.51 -20.21 31.49
C SER A 502 5.58 -21.26 31.79
N VAL A 503 6.58 -21.43 30.92
CA VAL A 503 7.72 -22.34 31.15
C VAL A 503 8.57 -21.90 32.34
N VAL A 504 8.75 -20.58 32.55
CA VAL A 504 9.39 -20.07 33.77
C VAL A 504 8.60 -20.51 35.00
N GLY A 505 7.28 -20.33 35.00
CA GLY A 505 6.43 -20.77 36.12
C GLY A 505 6.45 -22.29 36.35
N ILE A 506 6.48 -23.08 35.28
CA ILE A 506 6.63 -24.54 35.37
C ILE A 506 7.98 -24.92 35.96
N GLY A 507 9.09 -24.39 35.44
CA GLY A 507 10.44 -24.66 35.96
C GLY A 507 10.58 -24.27 37.43
N LEU A 508 10.02 -23.12 37.83
CA LEU A 508 9.96 -22.73 39.24
C LEU A 508 9.14 -23.70 40.10
N GLY A 509 8.05 -24.26 39.57
CA GLY A 509 7.22 -25.24 40.26
C GLY A 509 7.88 -26.61 40.41
N TRP A 510 8.63 -27.04 39.39
CA TRP A 510 9.41 -28.29 39.41
C TRP A 510 10.74 -28.15 40.17
N GLY A 511 11.17 -26.93 40.50
CA GLY A 511 12.50 -26.67 41.02
C GLY A 511 13.62 -26.77 39.97
N ASP A 512 13.27 -26.85 38.68
CA ASP A 512 14.21 -26.83 37.56
C ASP A 512 14.62 -25.39 37.24
N TRP A 513 15.75 -24.99 37.83
CA TRP A 513 16.31 -23.65 37.65
C TRP A 513 16.85 -23.40 36.24
N GLU A 514 17.31 -24.44 35.54
CA GLU A 514 17.82 -24.31 34.17
C GLU A 514 16.67 -23.98 33.21
N MET A 515 15.54 -24.69 33.33
CA MET A 515 14.31 -24.43 32.60
C MET A 515 13.78 -23.01 32.87
N ALA A 516 13.75 -22.60 34.14
CA ALA A 516 13.30 -21.27 34.53
C ALA A 516 14.20 -20.16 33.99
N TRP A 517 15.52 -20.33 34.07
CA TRP A 517 16.48 -19.32 33.60
C TRP A 517 16.50 -19.20 32.08
N GLY A 518 16.57 -20.31 31.35
CA GLY A 518 16.62 -20.31 29.88
C GLY A 518 15.38 -19.66 29.26
N SER A 519 14.20 -20.03 29.75
CA SER A 519 12.94 -19.44 29.30
C SER A 519 12.74 -18.00 29.81
N GLY A 520 13.25 -17.68 30.98
CA GLY A 520 13.23 -16.32 31.53
C GLY A 520 14.07 -15.37 30.67
N LEU A 521 15.23 -15.82 30.22
CA LEU A 521 16.07 -15.08 29.28
C LEU A 521 15.36 -14.86 27.94
N LEU A 522 14.68 -15.89 27.40
CA LEU A 522 13.85 -15.76 26.19
C LEU A 522 12.74 -14.71 26.35
N PHE A 523 12.05 -14.72 27.50
CA PHE A 523 11.01 -13.73 27.81
C PHE A 523 11.58 -12.31 27.86
N VAL A 524 12.66 -12.09 28.59
CA VAL A 524 13.26 -10.76 28.79
C VAL A 524 13.85 -10.21 27.49
N THR A 525 14.58 -11.05 26.73
CA THR A 525 15.13 -10.68 25.41
C THR A 525 14.02 -10.24 24.45
N ASN A 526 12.94 -11.02 24.35
CA ASN A 526 11.81 -10.69 23.49
C ASN A 526 11.11 -9.40 23.94
N LEU A 527 10.86 -9.24 25.23
CA LEU A 527 10.22 -8.04 25.78
C LEU A 527 11.01 -6.77 25.45
N VAL A 528 12.33 -6.78 25.68
CA VAL A 528 13.21 -5.65 25.40
C VAL A 528 13.33 -5.42 23.89
N GLY A 529 13.46 -6.48 23.10
CA GLY A 529 13.53 -6.42 21.64
C GLY A 529 12.31 -5.74 21.03
N ILE A 530 11.11 -6.16 21.44
CA ILE A 530 9.85 -5.58 20.99
C ILE A 530 9.77 -4.11 21.41
N ALA A 531 10.06 -3.81 22.69
CA ALA A 531 9.93 -2.46 23.21
C ALA A 531 10.84 -1.45 22.51
N LEU A 532 12.09 -1.86 22.23
CA LEU A 532 13.06 -1.04 21.53
C LEU A 532 12.72 -0.85 20.05
N ALA A 533 12.37 -1.93 19.37
CA ALA A 533 12.02 -1.87 17.95
C ALA A 533 10.78 -1.00 17.73
N ALA A 534 9.74 -1.17 18.56
CA ALA A 534 8.55 -0.33 18.55
C ALA A 534 8.88 1.14 18.85
N SER A 535 9.78 1.41 19.81
CA SER A 535 10.23 2.76 20.14
C SER A 535 10.92 3.44 18.95
N ALA A 536 11.83 2.72 18.28
CA ALA A 536 12.49 3.17 17.06
C ALA A 536 11.48 3.44 15.93
N THR A 537 10.47 2.58 15.76
CA THR A 537 9.39 2.80 14.79
C THR A 537 8.59 4.07 15.07
N PHE A 538 8.22 4.35 16.32
CA PHE A 538 7.52 5.60 16.66
C PHE A 538 8.35 6.86 16.34
N LEU A 539 9.69 6.79 16.46
CA LEU A 539 10.58 7.88 16.07
C LEU A 539 10.62 8.09 14.56
N VAL A 540 10.74 7.00 13.80
CA VAL A 540 10.74 7.03 12.33
C VAL A 540 9.42 7.58 11.78
N LEU A 541 8.30 7.24 12.43
CA LEU A 541 6.96 7.72 12.08
C LEU A 541 6.66 9.16 12.60
N GLY A 542 7.59 9.78 13.31
CA GLY A 542 7.46 11.17 13.77
C GLY A 542 6.58 11.38 14.99
N PHE A 543 6.22 10.32 15.74
CA PHE A 543 5.45 10.44 16.99
C PHE A 543 6.29 10.92 18.18
N ALA A 544 7.62 10.97 18.04
CA ALA A 544 8.55 11.43 19.06
C ALA A 544 9.73 12.23 18.44
N PRO A 545 10.22 13.29 19.11
CA PRO A 545 11.35 14.06 18.61
C PRO A 545 12.70 13.38 18.89
N PHE A 546 13.47 13.11 17.84
CA PHE A 546 14.81 12.47 17.91
C PHE A 546 15.77 13.10 18.95
N LYS A 547 15.68 14.43 19.17
CA LYS A 547 16.54 15.12 20.14
C LYS A 547 16.27 14.72 21.59
N ARG A 548 15.01 14.42 21.95
CA ARG A 548 14.64 14.00 23.31
C ARG A 548 14.81 12.48 23.50
N ALA A 549 14.67 11.71 22.43
CA ALA A 549 14.73 10.25 22.47
C ALA A 549 16.11 9.67 22.80
N ARG A 550 17.20 10.43 22.59
CA ARG A 550 18.59 9.94 22.74
C ARG A 550 18.88 9.32 24.11
N ALA A 551 18.37 9.91 25.20
CA ALA A 551 18.62 9.39 26.55
C ALA A 551 17.85 8.09 26.82
N GLY A 552 16.54 8.06 26.53
CA GLY A 552 15.69 6.87 26.72
C GLY A 552 16.12 5.69 25.84
N MET A 553 16.42 5.93 24.56
CA MET A 553 16.95 4.90 23.66
C MET A 553 18.33 4.42 24.06
N GLY A 554 19.22 5.31 24.51
CA GLY A 554 20.57 4.92 24.93
C GLY A 554 20.54 3.91 26.08
N ILE A 555 19.68 4.14 27.07
CA ILE A 555 19.50 3.22 28.21
C ILE A 555 18.94 1.88 27.73
N ALA A 556 17.88 1.90 26.91
CA ALA A 556 17.27 0.66 26.47
C ALA A 556 18.19 -0.14 25.51
N LEU A 557 18.99 0.53 24.68
CA LEU A 557 20.02 -0.08 23.84
C LEU A 557 21.15 -0.69 24.68
N ALA A 558 21.57 -0.02 25.76
CA ALA A 558 22.53 -0.58 26.71
C ALA A 558 21.98 -1.84 27.39
N ILE A 559 20.71 -1.83 27.81
CA ILE A 559 20.03 -3.01 28.38
C ILE A 559 19.99 -4.16 27.35
N MET A 560 19.66 -3.89 26.09
CA MET A 560 19.69 -4.90 25.02
C MET A 560 21.10 -5.46 24.78
N LEU A 561 22.14 -4.62 24.80
CA LEU A 561 23.52 -5.08 24.66
C LEU A 561 23.93 -5.99 25.83
N VAL A 562 23.57 -5.63 27.06
CA VAL A 562 23.81 -6.46 28.25
C VAL A 562 23.11 -7.81 28.14
N ILE A 563 21.86 -7.83 27.68
CA ILE A 563 21.07 -9.05 27.51
C ILE A 563 21.58 -9.90 26.32
N SER A 564 22.18 -9.28 25.30
CA SER A 564 22.73 -9.99 24.14
C SER A 564 23.93 -10.86 24.48
N VAL A 565 24.67 -10.54 25.54
CA VAL A 565 25.83 -11.33 26.00
C VAL A 565 25.42 -12.74 26.46
N PRO A 566 24.54 -12.93 27.47
CA PRO A 566 24.10 -14.27 27.88
C PRO A 566 23.34 -15.01 26.79
N LEU A 567 22.63 -14.30 25.89
CA LEU A 567 21.99 -14.90 24.73
C LEU A 567 23.03 -15.47 23.74
N SER A 568 24.10 -14.71 23.45
CA SER A 568 25.19 -15.15 22.58
C SER A 568 25.92 -16.36 23.19
N LEU A 569 26.13 -16.37 24.50
CA LEU A 569 26.71 -17.52 25.20
C LEU A 569 25.78 -18.74 25.09
N SER A 570 24.50 -18.59 25.39
CA SER A 570 23.50 -19.67 25.27
C SER A 570 23.41 -20.24 23.85
N PHE A 571 23.41 -19.36 22.84
CA PHE A 571 23.43 -19.74 21.43
C PHE A 571 24.72 -20.50 21.06
N SER A 572 25.88 -20.05 21.55
CA SER A 572 27.14 -20.76 21.29
C SER A 572 27.17 -22.16 21.93
N HIS A 573 26.61 -22.32 23.12
CA HIS A 573 26.42 -23.64 23.75
C HIS A 573 25.49 -24.52 22.92
N LEU A 574 24.37 -23.98 22.42
CA LEU A 574 23.47 -24.75 21.56
C LEU A 574 24.16 -25.23 20.28
N VAL A 575 24.88 -24.33 19.58
CA VAL A 575 25.60 -24.67 18.35
C VAL A 575 26.70 -25.71 18.60
N LEU A 576 27.41 -25.59 19.73
CA LEU A 576 28.43 -26.56 20.12
C LEU A 576 27.81 -27.94 20.40
N ARG A 577 26.69 -27.97 21.14
CA ARG A 577 25.95 -29.21 21.44
C ARG A 577 25.50 -29.91 20.15
N ASP A 578 24.91 -29.16 19.23
CA ASP A 578 24.40 -29.69 17.96
C ASP A 578 25.54 -30.17 17.06
N ARG A 579 26.66 -29.44 17.00
CA ARG A 579 27.88 -29.88 16.31
C ARG A 579 28.37 -31.22 16.85
N ILE A 580 28.45 -31.39 18.17
CA ILE A 580 28.90 -32.65 18.78
C ILE A 580 27.91 -33.78 18.43
N LEU A 581 26.60 -33.51 18.54
CA LEU A 581 25.54 -34.47 18.21
C LEU A 581 25.59 -34.93 16.73
N GLU A 582 25.83 -34.03 15.77
CA GLU A 582 25.97 -34.38 14.35
C GLU A 582 27.12 -35.37 14.09
N HIS A 583 28.17 -35.34 14.93
CA HIS A 583 29.32 -36.25 14.82
C HIS A 583 29.12 -37.57 15.57
N VAL A 584 28.08 -37.69 16.41
CA VAL A 584 27.70 -38.96 17.02
C VAL A 584 26.95 -39.82 15.98
N PRO A 585 27.42 -41.03 15.66
CA PRO A 585 26.71 -41.92 14.74
C PRO A 585 25.32 -42.27 15.27
N LEU A 586 24.27 -41.89 14.56
CA LEU A 586 22.92 -42.42 14.73
C LEU A 586 22.68 -43.51 13.67
N GLY A 587 22.04 -44.62 14.05
CA GLY A 587 21.79 -45.76 13.17
C GLY A 587 22.70 -46.96 13.41
N GLU A 588 22.74 -47.89 12.45
CA GLU A 588 23.54 -49.11 12.54
C GLU A 588 25.03 -48.81 12.31
N ILE A 589 25.83 -49.20 13.29
CA ILE A 589 27.29 -49.13 13.25
C ILE A 589 27.89 -50.47 13.64
N GLU A 590 29.05 -50.77 13.09
CA GLU A 590 29.84 -51.94 13.48
C GLU A 590 30.91 -51.49 14.47
N VAL A 591 30.89 -52.06 15.67
CA VAL A 591 31.86 -51.79 16.74
C VAL A 591 32.46 -53.12 17.16
N ALA A 592 33.79 -53.25 17.15
CA ALA A 592 34.50 -54.52 17.39
C ALA A 592 34.01 -55.72 16.54
N GLY A 593 33.45 -55.50 15.35
CA GLY A 593 32.88 -56.57 14.50
C GLY A 593 31.46 -57.01 14.87
N PHE A 594 30.76 -56.26 15.74
CA PHE A 594 29.37 -56.51 16.11
C PHE A 594 28.45 -55.36 15.66
N PRO A 595 27.27 -55.66 15.08
CA PRO A 595 26.31 -54.63 14.72
C PRO A 595 25.62 -54.08 15.97
N VAL A 596 25.69 -52.77 16.13
CA VAL A 596 25.04 -51.99 17.20
C VAL A 596 24.23 -50.87 16.55
N THR A 597 22.96 -50.74 16.94
CA THR A 597 22.11 -49.64 16.46
C THR A 597 22.03 -48.56 17.52
N ILE A 598 22.52 -47.36 17.23
CA ILE A 598 22.32 -46.20 18.10
C ILE A 598 20.98 -45.57 17.76
N THR A 599 20.05 -45.59 18.71
CA THR A 599 18.67 -45.09 18.54
C THR A 599 18.52 -43.63 18.91
N ALA A 600 19.28 -43.16 19.90
CA ALA A 600 19.27 -41.76 20.33
C ALA A 600 20.60 -41.40 20.99
N ALA A 601 20.96 -40.12 20.90
CA ALA A 601 22.11 -39.56 21.60
C ALA A 601 21.72 -38.21 22.21
N GLU A 602 22.18 -37.97 23.43
CA GLU A 602 22.07 -36.69 24.13
C GLU A 602 23.47 -36.23 24.54
N VAL A 603 23.74 -34.93 24.43
CA VAL A 603 25.03 -34.35 24.79
C VAL A 603 24.84 -33.33 25.90
N THR A 604 25.56 -33.51 26.99
CA THR A 604 25.68 -32.54 28.08
C THR A 604 27.08 -31.92 28.03
N LEU A 605 27.13 -30.61 27.85
CA LEU A 605 28.39 -29.88 27.76
C LEU A 605 29.07 -29.82 29.14
N GLY A 606 30.30 -30.30 29.21
CA GLY A 606 31.18 -30.26 30.39
C GLY A 606 32.65 -30.37 29.97
N ASP A 607 33.58 -30.53 30.90
CA ASP A 607 35.00 -30.79 30.61
C ASP A 607 35.44 -32.10 31.30
N PRO A 608 35.47 -33.26 30.61
CA PRO A 608 35.11 -33.49 29.19
C PRO A 608 33.58 -33.55 28.95
N HIS A 609 33.14 -33.38 27.70
CA HIS A 609 31.72 -33.44 27.34
C HIS A 609 31.12 -34.84 27.59
N LEU A 610 29.91 -34.91 28.16
CA LEU A 610 29.21 -36.16 28.41
C LEU A 610 28.28 -36.47 27.22
N VAL A 611 28.50 -37.60 26.56
CA VAL A 611 27.65 -38.12 25.49
C VAL A 611 26.89 -39.32 26.05
N ARG A 612 25.56 -39.18 26.21
CA ARG A 612 24.69 -40.28 26.58
C ARG A 612 24.10 -40.91 25.32
N VAL A 613 24.30 -42.21 25.16
CA VAL A 613 23.87 -42.94 23.96
C VAL A 613 22.91 -44.05 24.36
N GLN A 614 21.75 -44.09 23.71
CA GLN A 614 20.84 -45.23 23.75
C GLN A 614 21.11 -46.12 22.55
N LEU A 615 21.42 -47.38 22.81
CA LEU A 615 21.74 -48.34 21.78
C LEU A 615 20.98 -49.65 21.93
N SER A 616 20.74 -50.31 20.80
CA SER A 616 20.16 -51.64 20.73
C SER A 616 21.18 -52.60 20.14
N ALA A 617 21.40 -53.71 20.83
CA ALA A 617 22.37 -54.73 20.44
C ALA A 617 21.75 -56.13 20.62
N ALA A 618 22.18 -57.06 19.77
CA ALA A 618 21.76 -58.47 19.84
C ALA A 618 22.42 -59.24 20.99
N GLN A 619 23.51 -58.69 21.55
CA GLN A 619 24.32 -59.31 22.61
C GLN A 619 24.53 -58.32 23.77
N THR A 620 24.95 -58.85 24.92
CA THR A 620 25.31 -58.04 26.11
C THR A 620 26.55 -57.21 25.85
N LEU A 621 26.56 -55.94 26.27
CA LEU A 621 27.75 -55.09 26.15
C LEU A 621 28.86 -55.53 27.09
N THR A 622 30.02 -55.82 26.50
CA THR A 622 31.29 -55.98 27.21
C THR A 622 31.94 -54.62 27.44
N PRO A 623 32.69 -54.42 28.54
CA PRO A 623 33.41 -53.17 28.80
C PRO A 623 34.32 -52.73 27.64
N GLN A 624 34.97 -53.69 26.96
CA GLN A 624 35.79 -53.44 25.78
C GLN A 624 35.01 -52.79 24.62
N LEU A 625 33.74 -53.18 24.41
CA LEU A 625 32.89 -52.63 23.36
C LEU A 625 32.50 -51.18 23.68
N VAL A 626 32.27 -50.86 24.96
CA VAL A 626 31.97 -49.51 25.43
C VAL A 626 33.19 -48.61 25.27
N ASP A 627 34.39 -49.10 25.57
CA ASP A 627 35.63 -48.34 25.39
C ASP A 627 35.95 -48.09 23.90
N GLU A 628 35.73 -49.07 23.02
CA GLU A 628 35.85 -48.87 21.57
C GLU A 628 34.83 -47.86 21.03
N LEU A 629 33.57 -47.96 21.47
CA LEU A 629 32.53 -47.01 21.10
C LEU A 629 32.89 -45.58 21.57
N LYS A 630 33.42 -45.45 22.78
CA LYS A 630 33.91 -44.18 23.33
C LYS A 630 35.04 -43.61 22.49
N GLN A 631 36.03 -44.43 22.09
CA GLN A 631 37.11 -43.99 21.22
C GLN A 631 36.61 -43.55 19.85
N LEU A 632 35.71 -44.31 19.24
CA LEU A 632 35.10 -43.99 17.95
C LEU A 632 34.37 -42.65 18.01
N ILE A 633 33.54 -42.44 19.04
CA ILE A 633 32.82 -41.18 19.23
C ILE A 633 33.80 -40.03 19.50
N SER A 634 34.81 -40.22 20.36
CA SER A 634 35.83 -39.19 20.65
C SER A 634 36.61 -38.78 19.39
N LEU A 635 36.97 -39.74 18.53
CA LEU A 635 37.67 -39.49 17.26
C LEU A 635 36.81 -38.71 16.27
N ARG A 636 35.50 -38.99 16.20
CA ARG A 636 34.58 -38.28 15.30
C ARG A 636 34.24 -36.88 15.80
N VAL A 637 34.06 -36.73 17.12
CA VAL A 637 33.81 -35.43 17.76
C VAL A 637 35.07 -34.55 17.72
N GLY A 638 36.26 -35.15 17.68
CA GLY A 638 37.55 -34.45 17.64
C GLY A 638 38.06 -33.98 19.01
N GLU A 639 37.37 -34.36 20.09
CA GLU A 639 37.67 -34.00 21.47
C GLU A 639 37.40 -35.20 22.41
N PRO A 640 38.05 -35.28 23.58
CA PRO A 640 37.78 -36.36 24.53
C PRO A 640 36.36 -36.25 25.09
N VAL A 641 35.60 -37.34 25.04
CA VAL A 641 34.24 -37.41 25.61
C VAL A 641 34.14 -38.44 26.73
N VAL A 642 33.25 -38.19 27.68
CA VAL A 642 32.74 -39.19 28.63
C VAL A 642 31.52 -39.84 28.00
N LEU A 643 31.48 -41.17 27.97
CA LEU A 643 30.38 -41.93 27.38
C LEU A 643 29.51 -42.55 28.47
N ASP A 644 28.21 -42.29 28.42
CA ASP A 644 27.18 -42.96 29.23
C ASP A 644 26.29 -43.80 28.30
N VAL A 645 26.23 -45.11 28.52
CA VAL A 645 25.58 -46.04 27.59
C VAL A 645 24.37 -46.68 28.25
N GLN A 646 23.21 -46.52 27.62
CA GLN A 646 21.98 -47.24 27.93
C GLN A 646 21.69 -48.26 26.83
N SER A 647 21.53 -49.52 27.21
CA SER A 647 21.37 -50.60 26.23
C SER A 647 20.04 -51.32 26.32
N ASN A 648 19.38 -51.47 25.17
CA ASN A 648 18.20 -52.31 25.02
C ASN A 648 18.58 -53.59 24.26
N LEU A 649 18.55 -54.73 24.95
CA LEU A 649 18.82 -56.04 24.34
C LEU A 649 17.63 -56.45 23.47
N ARG A 650 17.89 -56.67 22.17
CA ARG A 650 16.89 -57.15 21.22
C ARG A 650 17.27 -58.59 20.85
N ARG A 651 16.51 -59.56 21.37
CA ARG A 651 16.68 -60.99 21.07
C ARG A 651 15.69 -61.45 20.02
#